data_AF-A0A8H3YRN4-F1
#
_entry.id   AF-A0A8H3YRN4-F1
#
_cell.length_a   1.000
_cell.length_b   1.000
_cell.length_c   1.000
_cell.angle_alpha   90.00
_cell.angle_beta   90.00
_cell.angle_gamma   90.00
#
_symmetry.space_group_name_H-M   'P 1'
#
loop_
_entity.id
_entity.type
_entity.pdbx_description
1 polymer ?
#
loop_
_entity_poly.entity_id
_entity_poly.type
_entity_poly.pdbx_seq_one_letter_code
_entity_poly.pdbx_strand_id
1 'polypeptide(L)'
;MATTGPAPTQTGNPYNYHGPIAEYDLRVRHGKLRDDEHQRTIIQNLQNLHDMLAHYDPPKVEHPTVESLQPVKKSFFSMFDRKSHNKPKLDIPDHVPKGIYMYGDVGSGKTMMMDLFYDTLPPNIKEKKRIHFANFMQEVHRELHKIRMKYGNDFDAVPFVAAQIAEKSNVLCFDEFQCTDVADAMILRRLFESLMHHGVVVVTTSNRHPNDLYKNGIQRESFIPCINLLKERLRVLNLDSETDYRKIPRPPSGVYHHPLDKSAHTHADKWFKFLGDLENDPPHPATHTVWGREIQVPKASGKAAWFSFDELIGRATGAADYIELMKSYEVFIITDVPAMDHKSRDLARRFITFIDAMYESRAKLVMTSARPLTQLFMSNSELEDATHTGQDKGTIPKGDEHHDVSDVMRSLMDDLGMNMSMLKNSSLFSGDEERFAFARALSRLSEMGSQEWVDRGLGLEKKGGKGELESWLRVRTAVAALLPNAVSAVPAFQDVRTRQATTASVRLGLKWLGPSNSTLPKILVLYTGGTIAAGSAFGALDDSLYGQLAITGEQIIARDPYLLNHTQLAVANWRTNDYTTGTSDSMVMNMTRFAHDALCSKDSDIVGAVFTHGTNSLEETAFLMDNLINCGKPIVGVGAMRPFTHLSFDGDSNFFDAVVLAASPESRDRGLMVAFNSRIIPGYWVTKLHSTNPDAFGASAGGDLGLFINGSPIFFNTPSQPLFKHPFDLAKVSAYSYPTLPKVDILYAAREFDGKLVLNAQANGAKGVVIAGTGNGAIPSGEDDVKKAMQGGLQVVVGTRSPFGVSSPNVRPLWAKSGFVHVIQARILLQLAIASGMSMDQTIDMFEGGFRKAMGLPTVKLGA
;
A
#
# COMPACT_ATOMS: atom_id res chain seq x y z
N MET A 1 27.30 -76.77 -34.00
CA MET A 1 25.96 -76.18 -33.80
C MET A 1 25.93 -75.61 -32.39
N ALA A 2 25.75 -74.34 -32.09
CA ALA A 2 25.50 -73.11 -32.85
C ALA A 2 26.00 -71.95 -31.94
N THR A 3 27.07 -71.25 -32.31
CA THR A 3 27.07 -69.86 -32.85
C THR A 3 26.11 -68.88 -32.16
N THR A 4 26.72 -68.00 -31.37
CA THR A 4 26.24 -66.71 -30.87
C THR A 4 25.79 -65.78 -32.02
N GLY A 5 24.59 -65.19 -31.90
CA GLY A 5 24.09 -64.10 -32.73
C GLY A 5 23.59 -62.94 -31.86
N PRO A 6 23.70 -61.68 -32.31
CA PRO A 6 23.51 -60.50 -31.47
C PRO A 6 22.02 -60.18 -31.22
N ALA A 7 21.77 -59.51 -30.10
CA ALA A 7 20.47 -58.99 -29.71
C ALA A 7 19.89 -58.04 -30.79
N PRO A 8 18.58 -58.08 -31.07
CA PRO A 8 17.97 -57.15 -32.00
C PRO A 8 17.84 -55.77 -31.33
N THR A 9 18.60 -54.81 -31.84
CA THR A 9 18.30 -53.39 -31.73
C THR A 9 16.97 -53.11 -32.44
N GLN A 10 15.89 -52.85 -31.69
CA GLN A 10 14.70 -52.19 -32.21
C GLN A 10 14.73 -50.71 -31.84
N THR A 11 15.13 -49.93 -32.84
CA THR A 11 14.63 -48.62 -33.26
C THR A 11 13.47 -48.03 -32.44
N GLY A 12 13.65 -46.77 -32.01
CA GLY A 12 12.70 -46.03 -31.19
C GLY A 12 11.35 -45.73 -31.84
N ASN A 13 10.37 -45.53 -30.96
CA ASN A 13 9.15 -44.78 -31.20
C ASN A 13 8.94 -43.86 -29.97
N PRO A 14 8.95 -42.52 -30.10
CA PRO A 14 8.65 -41.63 -28.99
C PRO A 14 7.14 -41.61 -28.75
N TYR A 15 6.70 -41.47 -27.50
CA TYR A 15 5.30 -41.41 -27.05
C TYR A 15 4.60 -42.77 -26.80
N ASN A 16 5.05 -43.49 -25.77
CA ASN A 16 4.12 -44.29 -24.97
C ASN A 16 3.26 -43.33 -24.13
N TYR A 17 2.01 -43.11 -24.56
CA TYR A 17 1.01 -42.39 -23.77
C TYR A 17 0.70 -43.21 -22.52
N HIS A 18 0.99 -42.64 -21.36
CA HIS A 18 0.83 -43.33 -20.09
C HIS A 18 0.20 -42.36 -19.09
N GLY A 19 -0.72 -42.85 -18.28
CA GLY A 19 -1.54 -42.02 -17.40
C GLY A 19 -0.81 -41.54 -16.14
N PRO A 20 -1.47 -40.72 -15.30
CA PRO A 20 -0.88 -40.12 -14.10
C PRO A 20 -0.12 -41.09 -13.19
N ILE A 21 -0.61 -42.33 -13.02
CA ILE A 21 0.04 -43.32 -12.15
C ILE A 21 1.36 -43.83 -12.73
N ALA A 22 1.41 -44.02 -14.04
CA ALA A 22 2.60 -44.51 -14.73
C ALA A 22 3.68 -43.43 -14.80
N GLU A 23 3.29 -42.15 -14.96
CA GLU A 23 4.22 -41.01 -14.97
C GLU A 23 4.80 -40.80 -13.57
N TYR A 24 3.99 -40.97 -12.53
CA TYR A 24 4.47 -40.99 -11.15
C TYR A 24 5.49 -42.11 -10.92
N ASP A 25 5.19 -43.35 -11.33
CA ASP A 25 6.12 -44.48 -11.20
C ASP A 25 7.44 -44.26 -11.95
N LEU A 26 7.40 -43.57 -13.09
CA LEU A 26 8.59 -43.20 -13.87
C LEU A 26 9.43 -42.17 -13.09
N ARG A 27 8.79 -41.12 -12.57
CA ARG A 27 9.47 -40.09 -11.76
C ARG A 27 10.05 -40.66 -10.46
N VAL A 28 9.39 -41.64 -9.84
CA VAL A 28 9.90 -42.36 -8.67
C VAL A 28 11.13 -43.21 -9.03
N ARG A 29 11.06 -44.00 -10.12
CA ARG A 29 12.19 -44.82 -10.58
C ARG A 29 13.43 -44.01 -10.94
N HIS A 30 13.25 -42.80 -11.46
CA HIS A 30 14.32 -41.88 -11.81
C HIS A 30 14.83 -41.05 -10.62
N GLY A 31 14.34 -41.31 -9.40
CA GLY A 31 14.74 -40.58 -8.19
C GLY A 31 14.23 -39.12 -8.13
N LYS A 32 13.36 -38.70 -9.05
CA LYS A 32 12.77 -37.35 -9.07
C LYS A 32 11.65 -37.17 -8.05
N LEU A 33 10.98 -38.25 -7.68
CA LEU A 33 9.95 -38.27 -6.63
C LEU A 33 10.22 -39.40 -5.63
N ARG A 34 9.83 -39.18 -4.37
CA ARG A 34 9.82 -40.23 -3.36
C ARG A 34 8.52 -41.00 -3.45
N ASP A 35 8.61 -42.33 -3.41
CA ASP A 35 7.43 -43.20 -3.41
C ASP A 35 6.60 -43.01 -2.11
N ASP A 36 5.30 -42.75 -2.25
CA ASP A 36 4.39 -42.48 -1.15
C ASP A 36 2.98 -43.07 -1.39
N GLU A 37 2.51 -43.90 -0.46
CA GLU A 37 1.24 -44.62 -0.56
C GLU A 37 0.00 -43.72 -0.49
N HIS A 38 0.08 -42.61 0.26
CA HIS A 38 -0.99 -41.62 0.36
C HIS A 38 -1.13 -40.85 -0.97
N GLN A 39 -0.01 -40.43 -1.55
CA GLN A 39 0.02 -39.80 -2.87
C GLN A 39 -0.50 -40.75 -3.96
N ARG A 40 -0.11 -42.02 -3.95
CA ARG A 40 -0.62 -43.04 -4.90
C ARG A 40 -2.14 -43.15 -4.88
N THR A 41 -2.75 -43.09 -3.70
CA THR A 41 -4.21 -43.12 -3.56
C THR A 41 -4.88 -41.91 -4.22
N ILE A 42 -4.28 -40.73 -4.09
CA ILE A 42 -4.78 -39.49 -4.70
C ILE A 42 -4.53 -39.50 -6.22
N ILE A 43 -3.35 -39.94 -6.67
CA ILE A 43 -3.01 -40.09 -8.08
C ILE A 43 -3.92 -41.12 -8.75
N GLN A 44 -4.37 -42.15 -8.04
CA GLN A 44 -5.36 -43.09 -8.56
C GLN A 44 -6.69 -42.38 -8.90
N ASN A 45 -7.08 -41.32 -8.18
CA ASN A 45 -8.25 -40.52 -8.55
C ASN A 45 -8.02 -39.72 -9.83
N LEU A 46 -6.82 -39.19 -10.02
CA LEU A 46 -6.42 -38.51 -11.26
C LEU A 46 -6.37 -39.50 -12.43
N GLN A 47 -5.88 -40.72 -12.21
CA GLN A 47 -5.87 -41.81 -13.19
C GLN A 47 -7.30 -42.19 -13.59
N ASN A 48 -8.21 -42.34 -12.62
CA ASN A 48 -9.60 -42.65 -12.93
C ASN A 48 -10.25 -41.54 -13.76
N LEU A 49 -9.97 -40.26 -13.47
CA LEU A 49 -10.45 -39.15 -14.30
C LEU A 49 -9.83 -39.17 -15.70
N HIS A 50 -8.53 -39.44 -15.80
CA HIS A 50 -7.85 -39.61 -17.09
C HIS A 50 -8.52 -40.70 -17.94
N ASP A 51 -8.85 -41.86 -17.36
CA ASP A 51 -9.44 -42.99 -18.09
C ASP A 51 -10.88 -42.69 -18.54
N MET A 52 -11.64 -41.94 -17.73
CA MET A 52 -12.94 -41.39 -18.15
C MET A 52 -12.79 -40.41 -19.30
N LEU A 53 -11.81 -39.50 -19.24
CA LEU A 53 -11.56 -38.51 -20.29
C LEU A 53 -11.08 -39.15 -21.59
N ALA A 54 -10.37 -40.28 -21.54
CA ALA A 54 -9.92 -41.00 -22.73
C ALA A 54 -11.07 -41.49 -23.62
N HIS A 55 -12.27 -41.67 -23.04
CA HIS A 55 -13.48 -42.10 -23.73
C HIS A 55 -14.55 -41.00 -23.77
N TYR A 56 -14.24 -39.78 -23.31
CA TYR A 56 -15.15 -38.66 -23.27
C TYR A 56 -15.05 -37.85 -24.57
N ASP A 57 -16.20 -37.62 -25.21
CA ASP A 57 -16.35 -36.68 -26.32
C ASP A 57 -17.24 -35.51 -25.86
N PRO A 58 -16.70 -34.29 -25.77
CA PRO A 58 -17.46 -33.14 -25.30
C PRO A 58 -18.56 -32.75 -26.31
N PRO A 59 -19.75 -32.34 -25.83
CA PRO A 59 -20.83 -31.89 -26.71
C PRO A 59 -20.42 -30.62 -27.48
N LYS A 60 -21.05 -30.39 -28.64
CA LYS A 60 -20.82 -29.16 -29.39
C LYS A 60 -21.26 -27.95 -28.57
N VAL A 61 -20.41 -26.93 -28.52
CA VAL A 61 -20.70 -25.68 -27.83
C VAL A 61 -21.76 -24.90 -28.59
N GLU A 62 -22.89 -24.63 -27.92
CA GLU A 62 -23.96 -23.81 -28.46
C GLU A 62 -23.75 -22.35 -28.04
N HIS A 63 -23.64 -21.44 -29.01
CA HIS A 63 -23.58 -20.01 -28.71
C HIS A 63 -24.99 -19.44 -28.55
N PRO A 64 -25.26 -18.70 -27.47
CA PRO A 64 -26.53 -18.01 -27.34
C PRO A 64 -26.67 -16.94 -28.44
N THR A 65 -27.86 -16.78 -29.02
CA THR A 65 -28.13 -15.71 -30.00
C THR A 65 -28.48 -14.40 -29.28
N VAL A 66 -28.15 -13.25 -29.88
CA VAL A 66 -28.43 -11.91 -29.31
C VAL A 66 -29.92 -11.71 -29.03
N GLU A 67 -30.80 -12.33 -29.81
CA GLU A 67 -32.26 -12.28 -29.67
C GLU A 67 -32.79 -13.12 -28.49
N SER A 68 -32.10 -14.22 -28.12
CA SER A 68 -32.49 -15.11 -27.01
C SER A 68 -32.26 -14.51 -25.61
N LEU A 69 -31.55 -13.37 -25.52
CA LEU A 69 -31.10 -12.75 -24.27
C LEU A 69 -31.59 -11.30 -24.10
N GLN A 70 -32.45 -10.78 -24.99
CA GLN A 70 -33.15 -9.52 -24.76
C GLN A 70 -34.20 -9.68 -23.65
N PRO A 71 -34.33 -8.73 -22.71
CA PRO A 71 -35.35 -8.81 -21.67
C PRO A 71 -36.76 -8.73 -22.30
N VAL A 72 -37.63 -9.68 -21.93
CA VAL A 72 -39.04 -9.68 -22.35
C VAL A 72 -39.67 -8.35 -21.92
N LYS A 73 -40.18 -7.57 -22.89
CA LYS A 73 -40.92 -6.33 -22.62
C LYS A 73 -42.10 -6.65 -21.70
N LYS A 74 -42.03 -6.20 -20.44
CA LYS A 74 -43.15 -6.34 -19.50
C LYS A 74 -44.32 -5.47 -19.96
N SER A 75 -45.40 -6.12 -20.38
CA SER A 75 -46.71 -5.52 -20.58
C SER A 75 -47.28 -5.03 -19.23
N PHE A 76 -47.89 -3.84 -19.22
CA PHE A 76 -48.39 -3.09 -18.06
C PHE A 76 -49.57 -3.74 -17.30
N PHE A 77 -49.94 -4.99 -17.57
CA PHE A 77 -51.12 -5.65 -16.98
C PHE A 77 -50.84 -6.80 -15.99
N SER A 78 -49.58 -7.09 -15.64
CA SER A 78 -49.27 -8.09 -14.61
C SER A 78 -48.78 -7.44 -13.31
N MET A 79 -49.72 -6.88 -12.53
CA MET A 79 -49.46 -6.34 -11.18
C MET A 79 -50.09 -7.20 -10.07
N PHE A 80 -50.48 -8.45 -10.39
CA PHE A 80 -51.01 -9.42 -9.44
C PHE A 80 -50.48 -10.83 -9.73
N ASP A 81 -49.16 -11.03 -9.71
CA ASP A 81 -48.63 -12.33 -9.31
C ASP A 81 -47.24 -12.18 -8.69
N ARG A 82 -47.17 -12.34 -7.37
CA ARG A 82 -45.95 -12.23 -6.57
C ARG A 82 -45.46 -13.64 -6.29
N LYS A 83 -44.86 -14.28 -7.31
CA LYS A 83 -43.98 -15.45 -7.13
C LYS A 83 -42.60 -15.13 -7.71
N SER A 84 -41.59 -15.35 -6.86
CA SER A 84 -40.18 -15.29 -7.17
C SER A 84 -39.87 -15.91 -8.54
N HIS A 85 -39.46 -15.09 -9.52
CA HIS A 85 -38.85 -15.57 -10.75
C HIS A 85 -37.44 -16.13 -10.44
N ASN A 86 -37.38 -17.40 -10.01
CA ASN A 86 -36.17 -18.19 -10.22
C ASN A 86 -36.06 -18.45 -11.73
N LYS A 87 -35.02 -17.91 -12.38
CA LYS A 87 -34.62 -18.40 -13.72
C LYS A 87 -34.37 -19.92 -13.62
N PRO A 88 -34.77 -20.73 -14.63
CA PRO A 88 -34.57 -22.18 -14.60
C PRO A 88 -33.07 -22.51 -14.46
N LYS A 89 -32.77 -23.52 -13.63
CA LYS A 89 -31.43 -24.09 -13.45
C LYS A 89 -30.95 -24.62 -14.81
N LEU A 90 -29.69 -24.34 -15.20
CA LEU A 90 -29.13 -24.94 -16.41
C LEU A 90 -28.82 -26.41 -16.12
N ASP A 91 -29.43 -27.33 -16.86
CA ASP A 91 -29.23 -28.77 -16.64
C ASP A 91 -27.85 -29.18 -17.14
N ILE A 92 -26.96 -29.52 -16.22
CA ILE A 92 -25.61 -29.98 -16.56
C ILE A 92 -25.70 -31.48 -16.92
N PRO A 93 -25.33 -31.90 -18.14
CA PRO A 93 -25.54 -33.27 -18.58
C PRO A 93 -24.84 -34.31 -17.68
N ASP A 94 -25.50 -35.44 -17.45
CA ASP A 94 -25.00 -36.52 -16.58
C ASP A 94 -23.79 -37.25 -17.17
N HIS A 95 -23.60 -37.18 -18.49
CA HIS A 95 -22.46 -37.78 -19.18
C HIS A 95 -21.15 -36.96 -19.05
N VAL A 96 -21.19 -35.76 -18.46
CA VAL A 96 -19.99 -34.95 -18.22
C VAL A 96 -19.24 -35.50 -17.00
N PRO A 97 -17.98 -35.96 -17.14
CA PRO A 97 -17.21 -36.50 -16.04
C PRO A 97 -17.11 -35.51 -14.87
N LYS A 98 -17.20 -36.04 -13.64
CA LYS A 98 -16.97 -35.22 -12.45
C LYS A 98 -15.51 -34.79 -12.40
N GLY A 99 -15.30 -33.50 -12.22
CA GLY A 99 -13.97 -32.92 -12.07
C GLY A 99 -13.37 -33.21 -10.70
N ILE A 100 -12.21 -32.61 -10.40
CA ILE A 100 -11.49 -32.83 -9.14
C ILE A 100 -11.17 -31.49 -8.45
N TYR A 101 -11.47 -31.40 -7.16
CA TYR A 101 -11.08 -30.29 -6.29
C TYR A 101 -10.06 -30.80 -5.27
N MET A 102 -8.80 -30.49 -5.47
CA MET A 102 -7.68 -30.85 -4.61
C MET A 102 -7.41 -29.72 -3.62
N TYR A 103 -7.46 -30.00 -2.32
CA TYR A 103 -7.09 -29.01 -1.32
C TYR A 103 -6.10 -29.55 -0.30
N GLY A 104 -5.34 -28.64 0.29
CA GLY A 104 -4.47 -28.93 1.41
C GLY A 104 -3.58 -27.74 1.76
N ASP A 105 -2.95 -27.80 2.91
CA ASP A 105 -1.89 -26.91 3.36
C ASP A 105 -0.74 -26.92 2.38
N VAL A 106 0.18 -25.99 2.55
CA VAL A 106 1.21 -25.79 1.54
C VAL A 106 2.34 -26.78 1.75
N GLY A 107 2.79 -27.38 0.64
CA GLY A 107 3.74 -28.50 0.64
C GLY A 107 3.11 -29.87 0.47
N SER A 108 1.77 -29.91 0.41
CA SER A 108 0.99 -31.14 0.18
C SER A 108 1.09 -31.71 -1.25
N GLY A 109 1.92 -31.13 -2.13
CA GLY A 109 2.13 -31.65 -3.50
C GLY A 109 1.06 -31.26 -4.52
N LYS A 110 0.14 -30.32 -4.22
CA LYS A 110 -0.92 -29.82 -5.12
C LYS A 110 -0.44 -29.51 -6.55
N THR A 111 0.63 -28.73 -6.69
CA THR A 111 1.18 -28.35 -7.99
C THR A 111 1.69 -29.56 -8.75
N MET A 112 2.44 -30.44 -8.08
CA MET A 112 2.96 -31.69 -8.66
C MET A 112 1.82 -32.60 -9.16
N MET A 113 0.75 -32.74 -8.38
CA MET A 113 -0.44 -33.51 -8.76
C MET A 113 -1.14 -32.90 -9.99
N MET A 114 -1.23 -31.57 -10.04
CA MET A 114 -1.77 -30.86 -11.21
C MET A 114 -0.87 -31.04 -12.43
N ASP A 115 0.47 -30.99 -12.27
CA ASP A 115 1.44 -31.24 -13.35
C ASP A 115 1.27 -32.65 -13.93
N LEU A 116 1.28 -33.67 -13.06
CA LEU A 116 1.10 -35.08 -13.45
C LEU A 116 -0.18 -35.28 -14.26
N PHE A 117 -1.30 -34.69 -13.82
CA PHE A 117 -2.56 -34.82 -14.54
C PHE A 117 -2.56 -34.05 -15.86
N TYR A 118 -2.14 -32.78 -15.86
CA TYR A 118 -2.19 -31.93 -17.06
C TYR A 118 -1.26 -32.43 -18.17
N ASP A 119 -0.08 -32.92 -17.81
CA ASP A 119 0.92 -33.43 -18.75
C ASP A 119 0.50 -34.76 -19.38
N THR A 120 -0.25 -35.59 -18.65
CA THR A 120 -0.68 -36.92 -19.10
C THR A 120 -2.09 -36.94 -19.71
N LEU A 121 -2.73 -35.77 -19.91
CA LEU A 121 -4.08 -35.71 -20.47
C LEU A 121 -4.21 -36.51 -21.79
N PRO A 122 -5.29 -37.29 -21.99
CA PRO A 122 -5.47 -38.13 -23.17
C PRO A 122 -5.42 -37.33 -24.48
N PRO A 123 -4.89 -37.92 -25.58
CA PRO A 123 -4.71 -37.22 -26.86
C PRO A 123 -6.03 -36.84 -27.56
N ASN A 124 -7.17 -37.42 -27.18
CA ASN A 124 -8.48 -36.98 -27.66
C ASN A 124 -8.89 -35.61 -27.07
N ILE A 125 -8.28 -35.17 -25.96
CA ILE A 125 -8.46 -33.83 -25.41
C ILE A 125 -7.54 -32.85 -26.14
N LYS A 126 -8.06 -32.22 -27.20
CA LYS A 126 -7.29 -31.27 -28.02
C LYS A 126 -7.18 -29.89 -27.40
N GLU A 127 -8.25 -29.44 -26.74
CA GLU A 127 -8.33 -28.10 -26.15
C GLU A 127 -8.25 -28.20 -24.62
N LYS A 128 -7.09 -27.88 -24.05
CA LYS A 128 -6.83 -27.87 -22.59
C LYS A 128 -6.20 -26.57 -22.16
N LYS A 129 -6.63 -26.02 -21.01
CA LYS A 129 -6.02 -24.81 -20.44
C LYS A 129 -5.73 -24.98 -18.96
N ARG A 130 -4.51 -24.61 -18.58
CA ARG A 130 -4.09 -24.46 -17.18
C ARG A 130 -3.80 -23.00 -16.90
N ILE A 131 -4.36 -22.48 -15.81
CA ILE A 131 -4.27 -21.07 -15.47
C ILE A 131 -4.44 -20.85 -13.97
N HIS A 132 -3.72 -19.86 -13.42
CA HIS A 132 -3.94 -19.41 -12.06
C HIS A 132 -5.33 -18.76 -11.92
N PHE A 133 -6.10 -19.13 -10.90
CA PHE A 133 -7.51 -18.75 -10.79
C PHE A 133 -7.75 -17.23 -10.83
N ALA A 134 -6.90 -16.44 -10.17
CA ALA A 134 -7.01 -14.97 -10.21
C ALA A 134 -6.85 -14.41 -11.64
N ASN A 135 -5.91 -14.95 -12.42
CA ASN A 135 -5.69 -14.52 -13.81
C ASN A 135 -6.87 -14.91 -14.69
N PHE A 136 -7.46 -16.08 -14.45
CA PHE A 136 -8.69 -16.49 -15.14
C PHE A 136 -9.85 -15.53 -14.87
N MET A 137 -10.07 -15.14 -13.62
CA MET A 137 -11.16 -14.20 -13.28
C MET A 137 -10.95 -12.83 -13.93
N GLN A 138 -9.70 -12.34 -14.01
CA GLN A 138 -9.39 -11.11 -14.75
C GLN A 138 -9.73 -11.23 -16.25
N GLU A 139 -9.42 -12.36 -16.89
CA GLU A 139 -9.81 -12.60 -18.28
C GLU A 139 -11.33 -12.62 -18.46
N VAL A 140 -12.05 -13.29 -17.56
CA VAL A 140 -13.52 -13.36 -17.58
C VAL A 140 -14.13 -11.96 -17.45
N HIS A 141 -13.70 -11.16 -16.48
CA HIS A 141 -14.22 -9.80 -16.29
C HIS A 141 -13.94 -8.90 -17.49
N ARG A 142 -12.77 -9.02 -18.10
CA ARG A 142 -12.43 -8.29 -19.33
C ARG A 142 -13.36 -8.64 -20.49
N GLU A 143 -13.65 -9.92 -20.70
CA GLU A 143 -14.58 -10.34 -21.76
C GLU A 143 -16.04 -9.95 -21.44
N LEU A 144 -16.47 -10.07 -20.19
CA LEU A 144 -17.79 -9.58 -19.75
C LEU A 144 -17.96 -8.08 -20.02
N HIS A 145 -16.93 -7.27 -19.74
CA HIS A 145 -16.94 -5.84 -19.99
C HIS A 145 -17.02 -5.52 -21.50
N LYS A 146 -16.24 -6.20 -22.34
CA LYS A 146 -16.31 -6.03 -23.81
C LYS A 146 -17.71 -6.30 -24.36
N ILE A 147 -18.36 -7.36 -23.88
CA ILE A 147 -19.72 -7.72 -24.33
C ILE A 147 -20.75 -6.70 -23.82
N ARG A 148 -20.65 -6.25 -22.56
CA ARG A 148 -21.52 -5.20 -22.00
C ARG A 148 -21.38 -3.86 -22.73
N MET A 149 -20.17 -3.47 -23.11
CA MET A 149 -19.94 -2.27 -23.92
C MET A 149 -20.60 -2.36 -25.30
N LYS A 150 -20.69 -3.56 -25.86
CA LYS A 150 -21.26 -3.78 -27.20
C LYS A 150 -22.79 -3.89 -27.19
N TYR A 151 -23.39 -4.47 -26.16
CA TYR A 151 -24.83 -4.81 -26.12
C TYR A 151 -25.61 -4.14 -24.98
N GLY A 152 -24.97 -3.34 -24.14
CA GLY A 152 -25.56 -2.62 -23.01
C GLY A 152 -25.34 -3.30 -21.65
N ASN A 153 -25.47 -2.52 -20.56
CA ASN A 153 -25.19 -2.98 -19.19
C ASN A 153 -26.20 -4.02 -18.67
N ASP A 154 -27.44 -4.02 -19.18
CA ASP A 154 -28.48 -4.98 -18.79
C ASP A 154 -28.35 -6.34 -19.51
N PHE A 155 -27.36 -6.47 -20.40
CA PHE A 155 -27.14 -7.70 -21.16
C PHE A 155 -26.46 -8.78 -20.30
N ASP A 156 -27.04 -9.97 -20.30
CA ASP A 156 -26.52 -11.11 -19.56
C ASP A 156 -25.33 -11.73 -20.31
N ALA A 157 -24.13 -11.19 -20.09
CA ALA A 157 -22.92 -11.57 -20.81
C ALA A 157 -22.28 -12.90 -20.35
N VAL A 158 -22.66 -13.45 -19.20
CA VAL A 158 -22.02 -14.64 -18.61
C VAL A 158 -22.12 -15.88 -19.50
N PRO A 159 -23.29 -16.24 -20.08
CA PRO A 159 -23.40 -17.38 -20.99
C PRO A 159 -22.53 -17.25 -22.25
N PHE A 160 -22.37 -16.04 -22.79
CA PHE A 160 -21.50 -15.82 -23.95
C PHE A 160 -20.03 -16.07 -23.62
N VAL A 161 -19.56 -15.52 -22.49
CA VAL A 161 -18.17 -15.73 -22.06
C VAL A 161 -17.92 -17.21 -21.75
N ALA A 162 -18.89 -17.90 -21.14
CA ALA A 162 -18.79 -19.33 -20.87
C ALA A 162 -18.70 -20.16 -22.17
N ALA A 163 -19.53 -19.88 -23.18
CA ALA A 163 -19.45 -20.54 -24.49
C ALA A 163 -18.09 -20.31 -25.16
N GLN A 164 -17.58 -19.07 -25.17
CA GLN A 164 -16.26 -18.75 -25.72
C GLN A 164 -15.10 -19.48 -25.03
N ILE A 165 -15.19 -19.67 -23.71
CA ILE A 165 -14.20 -20.44 -22.96
C ILE A 165 -14.33 -21.93 -23.28
N ALA A 166 -15.56 -22.46 -23.34
CA ALA A 166 -15.83 -23.87 -23.63
C ALA A 166 -15.34 -24.29 -25.03
N GLU A 167 -15.39 -23.41 -26.03
CA GLU A 167 -14.84 -23.68 -27.36
C GLU A 167 -13.33 -23.92 -27.36
N LYS A 168 -12.63 -23.27 -26.42
CA LYS A 168 -11.16 -23.26 -26.36
C LYS A 168 -10.61 -24.16 -25.27
N SER A 169 -11.47 -24.84 -24.51
CA SER A 169 -11.05 -25.64 -23.36
C SER A 169 -12.12 -26.67 -22.98
N ASN A 170 -11.87 -27.93 -23.30
CA ASN A 170 -12.67 -29.06 -22.83
C ASN A 170 -12.29 -29.45 -21.40
N VAL A 171 -11.02 -29.24 -21.02
CA VAL A 171 -10.51 -29.43 -19.65
C VAL A 171 -9.88 -28.13 -19.15
N LEU A 172 -10.40 -27.62 -18.02
CA LEU A 172 -9.89 -26.42 -17.34
C LEU A 172 -9.21 -26.80 -16.03
N CYS A 173 -7.91 -26.50 -15.94
CA CYS A 173 -7.08 -26.72 -14.76
C CYS A 173 -6.80 -25.39 -14.05
N PHE A 174 -7.35 -25.20 -12.85
CA PHE A 174 -7.15 -24.00 -12.04
C PHE A 174 -6.12 -24.22 -10.94
N ASP A 175 -5.03 -23.47 -10.98
CA ASP A 175 -4.10 -23.37 -9.87
C ASP A 175 -4.56 -22.31 -8.86
N GLU A 176 -4.42 -22.62 -7.57
CA GLU A 176 -4.71 -21.74 -6.44
C GLU A 176 -6.11 -21.11 -6.45
N PHE A 177 -7.14 -21.94 -6.58
CA PHE A 177 -8.53 -21.51 -6.49
C PHE A 177 -8.84 -20.91 -5.13
N GLN A 178 -9.09 -19.60 -5.13
CA GLN A 178 -9.47 -18.82 -3.96
C GLN A 178 -10.45 -17.74 -4.38
N CYS A 179 -11.50 -17.56 -3.58
CA CYS A 179 -12.47 -16.48 -3.77
C CYS A 179 -12.37 -15.54 -2.57
N THR A 180 -11.84 -14.34 -2.79
CA THR A 180 -11.71 -13.28 -1.78
C THR A 180 -12.51 -12.03 -2.14
N ASP A 181 -12.85 -11.84 -3.42
CA ASP A 181 -13.60 -10.69 -3.95
C ASP A 181 -15.11 -10.98 -4.03
N VAL A 182 -15.94 -9.97 -3.73
CA VAL A 182 -17.40 -10.03 -3.85
C VAL A 182 -17.88 -10.11 -5.31
N ALA A 183 -17.21 -9.43 -6.23
CA ALA A 183 -17.55 -9.43 -7.66
C ALA A 183 -17.33 -10.82 -8.28
N ASP A 184 -16.24 -11.49 -7.91
CA ASP A 184 -15.98 -12.88 -8.30
C ASP A 184 -17.06 -13.81 -7.74
N ALA A 185 -17.35 -13.68 -6.43
CA ALA A 185 -18.37 -14.47 -5.75
C ALA A 185 -19.75 -14.36 -6.43
N MET A 186 -20.12 -13.18 -6.93
CA MET A 186 -21.40 -12.94 -7.60
C MET A 186 -21.53 -13.65 -8.97
N ILE A 187 -20.43 -13.94 -9.65
CA ILE A 187 -20.43 -14.46 -11.03
C ILE A 187 -20.10 -15.96 -11.06
N LEU A 188 -19.25 -16.43 -10.15
CA LEU A 188 -18.63 -17.75 -10.20
C LEU A 188 -19.61 -18.91 -10.34
N ARG A 189 -20.70 -18.89 -9.57
CA ARG A 189 -21.74 -19.94 -9.67
C ARG A 189 -22.24 -20.07 -11.10
N ARG A 190 -22.66 -18.94 -11.68
CA ARG A 190 -23.29 -18.89 -13.01
C ARG A 190 -22.31 -19.28 -14.10
N LEU A 191 -21.06 -18.83 -13.96
CA LEU A 191 -19.99 -19.16 -14.89
C LEU A 191 -19.70 -20.67 -14.88
N PHE A 192 -19.48 -21.27 -13.70
CA PHE A 192 -19.21 -22.70 -13.60
C PHE A 192 -20.38 -23.57 -14.06
N GLU A 193 -21.62 -23.20 -13.71
CA GLU A 193 -22.82 -23.89 -14.16
C GLU A 193 -22.90 -23.90 -15.69
N SER A 194 -22.62 -22.76 -16.33
CA SER A 194 -22.63 -22.63 -17.80
C SER A 194 -21.46 -23.37 -18.46
N LEU A 195 -20.26 -23.35 -17.88
CA LEU A 195 -19.11 -24.08 -18.40
C LEU A 195 -19.35 -25.59 -18.36
N MET A 196 -19.85 -26.11 -17.23
CA MET A 196 -20.14 -27.53 -17.08
C MET A 196 -21.31 -27.96 -17.98
N HIS A 197 -22.30 -27.08 -18.21
CA HIS A 197 -23.39 -27.33 -19.16
C HIS A 197 -22.86 -27.56 -20.58
N HIS A 198 -21.82 -26.82 -21.00
CA HIS A 198 -21.12 -27.05 -22.28
C HIS A 198 -20.13 -28.23 -22.24
N GLY A 199 -20.13 -29.04 -21.19
CA GLY A 199 -19.28 -30.23 -21.08
C GLY A 199 -17.83 -29.97 -20.64
N VAL A 200 -17.54 -28.77 -20.11
CA VAL A 200 -16.19 -28.48 -19.60
C VAL A 200 -15.93 -29.21 -18.28
N VAL A 201 -14.86 -29.99 -18.24
CA VAL A 201 -14.40 -30.70 -17.03
C VAL A 201 -13.39 -29.82 -16.28
N VAL A 202 -13.64 -29.58 -15.00
CA VAL A 202 -12.81 -28.68 -14.16
C VAL A 202 -11.95 -29.49 -13.20
N VAL A 203 -10.65 -29.21 -13.17
CA VAL A 203 -9.72 -29.71 -12.15
C VAL A 203 -9.10 -28.51 -11.45
N THR A 204 -9.00 -28.52 -10.13
CA THR A 204 -8.52 -27.35 -9.40
C THR A 204 -7.74 -27.69 -8.15
N THR A 205 -6.73 -26.88 -7.84
CA THR A 205 -5.99 -26.90 -6.56
C THR A 205 -6.38 -25.70 -5.69
N SER A 206 -6.47 -25.88 -4.37
CA SER A 206 -6.74 -24.79 -3.43
C SER A 206 -6.03 -24.98 -2.09
N ASN A 207 -5.73 -23.90 -1.38
CA ASN A 207 -5.28 -23.95 0.01
C ASN A 207 -6.46 -24.02 1.01
N ARG A 208 -7.71 -24.06 0.53
CA ARG A 208 -8.90 -24.07 1.37
C ARG A 208 -9.86 -25.16 0.91
N HIS A 209 -10.45 -25.87 1.87
CA HIS A 209 -11.59 -26.74 1.61
C HIS A 209 -12.75 -25.91 1.00
N PRO A 210 -13.60 -26.47 0.10
CA PRO A 210 -14.68 -25.70 -0.53
C PRO A 210 -15.62 -24.98 0.46
N ASN A 211 -15.91 -25.61 1.60
CA ASN A 211 -16.73 -24.99 2.66
C ASN A 211 -16.10 -23.73 3.26
N ASP A 212 -14.78 -23.51 3.11
CA ASP A 212 -14.04 -22.37 3.65
C ASP A 212 -13.71 -21.30 2.58
N LEU A 213 -14.15 -21.50 1.34
CA LEU A 213 -14.02 -20.49 0.28
C LEU A 213 -14.88 -19.28 0.59
N TYR A 214 -14.34 -18.06 0.45
CA TYR A 214 -15.02 -16.79 0.74
C TYR A 214 -15.56 -16.68 2.19
N LYS A 215 -14.91 -17.37 3.14
CA LYS A 215 -15.28 -17.35 4.57
C LYS A 215 -15.12 -15.92 5.09
N ASN A 216 -16.17 -15.39 5.74
CA ASN A 216 -16.29 -14.00 6.20
C ASN A 216 -16.47 -12.95 5.08
N GLY A 217 -16.70 -13.35 3.82
CA GLY A 217 -17.01 -12.42 2.75
C GLY A 217 -18.40 -11.77 2.86
N ILE A 218 -18.55 -10.56 2.31
CA ILE A 218 -19.82 -9.82 2.27
C ILE A 218 -20.87 -10.65 1.51
N GLN A 219 -22.07 -10.82 2.09
CA GLN A 219 -23.17 -11.65 1.56
C GLN A 219 -22.78 -13.10 1.23
N ARG A 220 -21.97 -13.74 2.07
CA ARG A 220 -21.57 -15.16 1.94
C ARG A 220 -22.72 -16.11 1.63
N GLU A 221 -23.92 -15.88 2.16
CA GLU A 221 -25.11 -16.71 1.90
C GLU A 221 -25.42 -16.83 0.40
N SER A 222 -25.22 -15.76 -0.36
CA SER A 222 -25.40 -15.74 -1.83
C SER A 222 -24.36 -16.57 -2.58
N PHE A 223 -23.20 -16.85 -1.97
CA PHE A 223 -22.12 -17.66 -2.54
C PHE A 223 -22.21 -19.16 -2.18
N ILE A 224 -22.94 -19.52 -1.12
CA ILE A 224 -23.16 -20.92 -0.72
C ILE A 224 -23.64 -21.82 -1.88
N PRO A 225 -24.55 -21.37 -2.78
CA PRO A 225 -24.92 -22.16 -3.95
C PRO A 225 -23.75 -22.51 -4.89
N CYS A 226 -22.71 -21.66 -4.99
CA CYS A 226 -21.49 -21.98 -5.73
C CYS A 226 -20.69 -23.10 -5.04
N ILE A 227 -20.56 -23.04 -3.72
CA ILE A 227 -19.88 -24.07 -2.92
C ILE A 227 -20.58 -25.42 -3.11
N ASN A 228 -21.91 -25.43 -3.10
CA ASN A 228 -22.69 -26.65 -3.33
C ASN A 228 -22.48 -27.21 -4.74
N LEU A 229 -22.46 -26.35 -5.77
CA LEU A 229 -22.16 -26.76 -7.14
C LEU A 229 -20.78 -27.43 -7.26
N LEU A 230 -19.75 -26.82 -6.66
CA LEU A 230 -18.39 -27.38 -6.65
C LEU A 230 -18.35 -28.75 -5.96
N LYS A 231 -19.04 -28.92 -4.83
CA LYS A 231 -19.09 -30.19 -4.09
C LYS A 231 -19.91 -31.28 -4.80
N GLU A 232 -20.90 -30.89 -5.59
CA GLU A 232 -21.75 -31.81 -6.35
C GLU A 232 -21.04 -32.34 -7.60
N ARG A 233 -20.35 -31.44 -8.32
CA ARG A 233 -19.74 -31.70 -9.64
C ARG A 233 -18.25 -32.00 -9.59
N LEU A 234 -17.56 -31.70 -8.49
CA LEU A 234 -16.15 -32.04 -8.29
C LEU A 234 -15.98 -33.02 -7.14
N ARG A 235 -15.08 -33.99 -7.33
CA ARG A 235 -14.62 -34.86 -6.24
C ARG A 235 -13.61 -34.09 -5.39
N VAL A 236 -13.97 -33.84 -4.14
CA VAL A 236 -13.12 -33.10 -3.19
C VAL A 236 -12.10 -34.06 -2.57
N LEU A 237 -10.82 -33.80 -2.80
CA LEU A 237 -9.69 -34.61 -2.32
C LEU A 237 -8.84 -33.79 -1.35
N ASN A 238 -8.59 -34.34 -0.17
CA ASN A 238 -7.64 -33.77 0.79
C ASN A 238 -6.24 -34.31 0.50
N LEU A 239 -5.27 -33.41 0.36
CA LEU A 239 -3.85 -33.70 0.16
C LEU A 239 -3.01 -33.54 1.44
N ASP A 240 -3.63 -33.15 2.56
CA ASP A 240 -2.94 -33.00 3.85
C ASP A 240 -2.41 -34.35 4.34
N SER A 241 -1.08 -34.51 4.30
CA SER A 241 -0.35 -35.60 4.93
C SER A 241 0.64 -35.04 5.97
N GLU A 242 1.02 -35.84 6.96
CA GLU A 242 2.05 -35.44 7.95
C GLU A 242 3.43 -35.17 7.29
N THR A 243 3.63 -35.70 6.08
CA THR A 243 4.89 -35.63 5.34
C THR A 243 4.94 -34.39 4.44
N ASP A 244 5.90 -33.49 4.67
CA ASP A 244 6.21 -32.42 3.71
C ASP A 244 7.10 -33.00 2.59
N TYR A 245 6.60 -33.03 1.36
CA TYR A 245 7.26 -33.69 0.23
C TYR A 245 8.32 -32.83 -0.46
N ARG A 246 8.59 -31.62 0.04
CA ARG A 246 9.64 -30.73 -0.50
C ARG A 246 11.04 -31.01 0.01
N LYS A 247 11.26 -32.08 0.78
CA LYS A 247 12.55 -32.37 1.41
C LYS A 247 13.61 -32.82 0.40
N ILE A 248 14.29 -31.86 -0.21
CA ILE A 248 15.75 -31.96 -0.38
C ILE A 248 16.32 -31.97 1.05
N PRO A 249 17.10 -32.97 1.47
CA PRO A 249 17.63 -33.03 2.83
C PRO A 249 18.58 -31.85 3.08
N ARG A 250 18.08 -30.82 3.75
CA ARG A 250 18.84 -29.65 4.22
C ARG A 250 19.92 -30.10 5.22
N PRO A 251 21.13 -29.50 5.21
CA PRO A 251 22.05 -29.64 6.32
C PRO A 251 21.35 -29.25 7.65
N PRO A 252 21.44 -30.04 8.72
CA PRO A 252 20.71 -29.77 9.98
C PRO A 252 21.18 -28.51 10.72
N SER A 253 22.26 -27.87 10.27
CA SER A 253 22.81 -26.61 10.80
C SER A 253 22.26 -25.39 10.07
N GLY A 254 22.23 -24.22 10.73
CA GLY A 254 21.92 -22.93 10.09
C GLY A 254 22.90 -22.59 8.96
N VAL A 255 22.71 -21.46 8.27
CA VAL A 255 23.64 -21.02 7.21
C VAL A 255 24.89 -20.31 7.74
N TYR A 256 24.91 -20.00 9.05
CA TYR A 256 26.05 -19.40 9.72
C TYR A 256 26.65 -20.35 10.75
N HIS A 257 27.98 -20.37 10.83
CA HIS A 257 28.74 -21.18 11.78
C HIS A 257 29.79 -20.36 12.50
N HIS A 258 29.84 -20.54 13.82
CA HIS A 258 30.85 -19.98 14.71
C HIS A 258 31.10 -21.01 15.84
N PRO A 259 32.34 -21.14 16.35
CA PRO A 259 33.58 -20.47 15.93
C PRO A 259 34.24 -21.13 14.70
N LEU A 260 35.38 -20.57 14.25
CA LEU A 260 36.26 -21.18 13.23
C LEU A 260 37.01 -22.40 13.79
N ASP A 261 36.24 -23.42 14.18
CA ASP A 261 36.74 -24.70 14.63
C ASP A 261 36.90 -25.67 13.46
N LYS A 262 37.34 -26.90 13.75
CA LYS A 262 37.53 -27.95 12.74
C LYS A 262 36.23 -28.29 11.97
N SER A 263 35.06 -27.92 12.48
CA SER A 263 33.77 -28.18 11.84
C SER A 263 33.33 -27.08 10.87
N ALA A 264 33.93 -25.88 10.94
CA ALA A 264 33.61 -24.74 10.07
C ALA A 264 33.78 -25.07 8.57
N HIS A 265 34.90 -25.69 8.19
CA HIS A 265 35.10 -26.12 6.79
C HIS A 265 34.08 -27.18 6.36
N THR A 266 33.73 -28.11 7.26
CA THR A 266 32.74 -29.15 6.96
C THR A 266 31.34 -28.56 6.81
N HIS A 267 31.02 -27.50 7.55
CA HIS A 267 29.78 -26.75 7.42
C HIS A 267 29.66 -26.07 6.06
N ALA A 268 30.69 -25.29 5.68
CA ALA A 268 30.73 -24.62 4.38
C ALA A 268 30.65 -25.62 3.21
N ASP A 269 31.36 -26.74 3.31
CA ASP A 269 31.36 -27.78 2.28
C ASP A 269 29.98 -28.46 2.12
N LYS A 270 29.28 -28.74 3.23
CA LYS A 270 27.91 -29.30 3.19
C LYS A 270 26.93 -28.35 2.50
N TRP A 271 27.02 -27.06 2.79
CA TRP A 271 26.14 -26.06 2.18
C TRP A 271 26.49 -25.80 0.72
N PHE A 272 27.76 -25.77 0.35
CA PHE A 272 28.19 -25.66 -1.04
C PHE A 272 27.70 -26.87 -1.87
N LYS A 273 27.75 -28.07 -1.31
CA LYS A 273 27.20 -29.28 -1.95
C LYS A 273 25.68 -29.24 -2.11
N PHE A 274 24.98 -28.61 -1.17
CA PHE A 274 23.52 -28.53 -1.18
C PHE A 274 22.99 -27.44 -2.11
N LEU A 275 23.67 -26.29 -2.17
CA LEU A 275 23.23 -25.12 -2.96
C LEU A 275 23.92 -24.98 -4.32
N GLY A 276 25.05 -25.66 -4.53
CA GLY A 276 25.72 -25.76 -5.82
C GLY A 276 25.18 -26.91 -6.67
N ASP A 277 25.57 -26.95 -7.94
CA ASP A 277 25.15 -27.97 -8.90
C ASP A 277 26.32 -28.91 -9.23
N LEU A 278 26.79 -29.68 -8.25
CA LEU A 278 28.00 -30.49 -8.42
C LEU A 278 27.84 -31.63 -9.44
N GLU A 279 26.62 -32.01 -9.77
CA GLU A 279 26.32 -33.08 -10.74
C GLU A 279 26.45 -32.59 -12.17
N ASN A 280 25.93 -31.40 -12.50
CA ASN A 280 25.99 -30.85 -13.86
C ASN A 280 27.14 -29.84 -14.06
N ASP A 281 27.63 -29.23 -12.99
CA ASP A 281 28.72 -28.25 -13.00
C ASP A 281 29.71 -28.50 -11.84
N PRO A 282 30.67 -29.44 -12.01
CA PRO A 282 31.64 -29.78 -10.97
C PRO A 282 32.48 -28.58 -10.52
N PRO A 283 32.93 -28.52 -9.25
CA PRO A 283 33.57 -27.32 -8.71
C PRO A 283 34.81 -26.87 -9.49
N HIS A 284 34.80 -25.64 -9.99
CA HIS A 284 35.88 -25.09 -10.82
C HIS A 284 36.17 -23.62 -10.47
N PRO A 285 37.38 -23.10 -10.75
CA PRO A 285 37.64 -21.66 -10.64
C PRO A 285 36.96 -20.90 -11.79
N ALA A 286 36.61 -19.63 -11.57
CA ALA A 286 36.04 -18.75 -12.59
C ALA A 286 36.61 -17.33 -12.48
N THR A 287 36.54 -16.55 -13.55
CA THR A 287 37.04 -15.16 -13.59
C THR A 287 35.97 -14.23 -14.16
N HIS A 288 35.71 -13.11 -13.49
CA HIS A 288 34.78 -12.07 -13.93
C HIS A 288 35.53 -10.77 -14.22
N THR A 289 35.17 -10.06 -15.29
CA THR A 289 35.82 -8.79 -15.65
C THR A 289 34.91 -7.62 -15.33
N VAL A 290 35.36 -6.72 -14.47
CA VAL A 290 34.63 -5.50 -14.08
C VAL A 290 35.48 -4.29 -14.46
N TRP A 291 35.04 -3.48 -15.42
CA TRP A 291 35.76 -2.26 -15.85
C TRP A 291 37.26 -2.49 -16.16
N GLY A 292 37.58 -3.64 -16.76
CA GLY A 292 38.94 -4.00 -17.15
C GLY A 292 39.80 -4.62 -16.06
N ARG A 293 39.27 -4.87 -14.85
CA ARG A 293 39.94 -5.66 -13.79
C ARG A 293 39.32 -7.03 -13.64
N GLU A 294 40.14 -8.04 -13.37
CA GLU A 294 39.72 -9.42 -13.19
C GLU A 294 39.47 -9.74 -11.70
N ILE A 295 38.31 -10.33 -11.42
CA ILE A 295 37.95 -10.88 -10.11
C ILE A 295 37.96 -12.40 -10.23
N GLN A 296 38.83 -13.02 -9.44
CA GLN A 296 38.96 -14.47 -9.40
C GLN A 296 37.98 -15.05 -8.38
N VAL A 297 37.16 -15.99 -8.84
CA VAL A 297 36.27 -16.83 -8.02
C VAL A 297 37.01 -18.16 -7.79
N PRO A 298 37.52 -18.41 -6.57
CA PRO A 298 38.35 -19.59 -6.30
C PRO A 298 37.65 -20.90 -6.61
N LYS A 299 36.35 -20.98 -6.33
CA LYS A 299 35.54 -22.17 -6.54
C LYS A 299 34.08 -21.80 -6.79
N ALA A 300 33.53 -22.26 -7.91
CA ALA A 300 32.15 -22.08 -8.32
C ALA A 300 31.53 -23.41 -8.76
N SER A 301 30.22 -23.54 -8.64
CA SER A 301 29.43 -24.67 -9.13
C SER A 301 27.97 -24.25 -9.28
N GLY A 302 27.45 -24.29 -10.50
CA GLY A 302 26.15 -23.77 -10.89
C GLY A 302 26.03 -22.28 -10.59
N LYS A 303 25.08 -21.91 -9.72
CA LYS A 303 24.86 -20.54 -9.25
C LYS A 303 25.49 -20.26 -7.88
N ALA A 304 26.36 -21.14 -7.38
CA ALA A 304 27.07 -20.96 -6.12
C ALA A 304 28.54 -20.57 -6.32
N ALA A 305 28.99 -19.56 -5.58
CA ALA A 305 30.38 -19.11 -5.52
C ALA A 305 30.94 -19.22 -4.10
N TRP A 306 32.20 -19.64 -3.97
CA TRP A 306 32.92 -19.79 -2.71
C TRP A 306 34.12 -18.86 -2.67
N PHE A 307 34.25 -18.14 -1.56
CA PHE A 307 35.42 -17.33 -1.21
C PHE A 307 35.83 -17.54 0.25
N SER A 308 37.11 -17.37 0.55
CA SER A 308 37.51 -16.89 1.88
C SER A 308 37.27 -15.38 2.01
N PHE A 309 37.15 -14.88 3.23
CA PHE A 309 36.95 -13.47 3.49
C PHE A 309 38.06 -12.60 2.90
N ASP A 310 39.32 -13.04 3.00
CA ASP A 310 40.46 -12.30 2.47
C ASP A 310 40.45 -12.25 0.93
N GLU A 311 40.03 -13.34 0.27
CA GLU A 311 39.92 -13.38 -1.19
C GLU A 311 38.87 -12.43 -1.76
N LEU A 312 37.75 -12.23 -1.04
CA LEU A 312 36.66 -11.38 -1.51
C LEU A 312 36.73 -9.95 -0.98
N ILE A 313 36.98 -9.76 0.32
CA ILE A 313 36.93 -8.46 1.01
C ILE A 313 38.32 -7.91 1.29
N GLY A 314 39.31 -8.79 1.54
CA GLY A 314 40.71 -8.41 1.77
C GLY A 314 41.40 -7.79 0.55
N ARG A 315 40.85 -8.02 -0.66
CA ARG A 315 41.32 -7.45 -1.92
C ARG A 315 40.67 -6.09 -2.21
N ALA A 316 41.20 -5.36 -3.20
CA ALA A 316 40.68 -4.06 -3.66
C ALA A 316 39.36 -4.17 -4.45
N THR A 317 38.37 -4.84 -3.85
CA THR A 317 37.01 -5.01 -4.36
C THR A 317 36.08 -3.93 -3.80
N GLY A 318 35.00 -3.64 -4.51
CA GLY A 318 34.00 -2.63 -4.14
C GLY A 318 32.62 -2.92 -4.71
N ALA A 319 31.69 -1.98 -4.55
CA ALA A 319 30.27 -2.18 -4.87
C ALA A 319 30.02 -2.74 -6.30
N ALA A 320 30.70 -2.19 -7.31
CA ALA A 320 30.55 -2.64 -8.69
C ALA A 320 30.98 -4.11 -8.91
N ASP A 321 31.97 -4.59 -8.14
CA ASP A 321 32.44 -5.97 -8.21
C ASP A 321 31.42 -6.92 -7.61
N TYR A 322 30.87 -6.54 -6.46
CA TYR A 322 29.84 -7.33 -5.79
C TYR A 322 28.60 -7.45 -6.66
N ILE A 323 28.12 -6.35 -7.23
CA ILE A 323 26.96 -6.35 -8.14
C ILE A 323 27.20 -7.24 -9.36
N GLU A 324 28.41 -7.22 -9.93
CA GLU A 324 28.72 -8.09 -11.07
C GLU A 324 28.70 -9.58 -10.68
N LEU A 325 29.29 -9.93 -9.53
CA LEU A 325 29.22 -11.29 -9.01
C LEU A 325 27.77 -11.73 -8.75
N MET A 326 26.91 -10.84 -8.23
CA MET A 326 25.48 -11.13 -7.98
C MET A 326 24.66 -11.39 -9.25
N LYS A 327 25.10 -10.91 -10.43
CA LYS A 327 24.44 -11.26 -11.69
C LYS A 327 24.71 -12.70 -12.12
N SER A 328 25.88 -13.22 -11.73
CA SER A 328 26.37 -14.53 -12.15
C SER A 328 26.01 -15.63 -11.16
N TYR A 329 25.96 -15.30 -9.86
CA TYR A 329 25.72 -16.23 -8.76
C TYR A 329 24.57 -15.77 -7.87
N GLU A 330 23.79 -16.73 -7.39
CA GLU A 330 22.66 -16.52 -6.48
C GLU A 330 22.99 -16.98 -5.05
N VAL A 331 24.12 -17.67 -4.86
CA VAL A 331 24.56 -18.24 -3.58
C VAL A 331 26.03 -17.94 -3.35
N PHE A 332 26.36 -17.47 -2.15
CA PHE A 332 27.72 -17.11 -1.74
C PHE A 332 28.10 -17.83 -0.45
N ILE A 333 29.20 -18.58 -0.51
CA ILE A 333 29.82 -19.26 0.63
C ILE A 333 31.05 -18.46 1.00
N ILE A 334 30.99 -17.75 2.13
CA ILE A 334 32.08 -16.91 2.62
C ILE A 334 32.69 -17.54 3.87
N THR A 335 33.94 -17.96 3.76
CA THR A 335 34.66 -18.65 4.84
C THR A 335 35.64 -17.74 5.56
N ASP A 336 35.92 -18.06 6.82
CA ASP A 336 36.98 -17.45 7.62
C ASP A 336 36.79 -15.94 7.88
N VAL A 337 35.54 -15.51 8.09
CA VAL A 337 35.24 -14.11 8.42
C VAL A 337 35.84 -13.76 9.79
N PRO A 338 36.82 -12.84 9.86
CA PRO A 338 37.49 -12.52 11.10
C PRO A 338 36.61 -11.64 12.00
N ALA A 339 36.98 -11.57 13.28
CA ALA A 339 36.50 -10.47 14.12
C ALA A 339 37.15 -9.18 13.62
N MET A 340 36.33 -8.18 13.32
CA MET A 340 36.81 -6.88 12.89
C MET A 340 36.92 -5.95 14.09
N ASP A 341 38.08 -5.30 14.23
CA ASP A 341 38.34 -4.20 15.17
C ASP A 341 38.59 -2.86 14.43
N HIS A 342 38.85 -1.77 15.16
CA HIS A 342 39.14 -0.44 14.59
C HIS A 342 40.28 -0.45 13.54
N LYS A 343 41.22 -1.41 13.59
CA LYS A 343 42.32 -1.52 12.63
C LYS A 343 41.87 -2.12 11.30
N SER A 344 40.70 -2.75 11.27
CA SER A 344 40.08 -3.39 10.09
C SER A 344 38.85 -2.64 9.58
N ARG A 345 38.68 -1.35 9.93
CA ARG A 345 37.50 -0.53 9.57
C ARG A 345 37.21 -0.49 8.06
N ASP A 346 38.24 -0.44 7.23
CA ASP A 346 38.08 -0.46 5.76
C ASP A 346 37.50 -1.80 5.27
N LEU A 347 37.98 -2.93 5.82
CA LEU A 347 37.44 -4.26 5.55
C LEU A 347 35.97 -4.37 6.03
N ALA A 348 35.65 -3.80 7.19
CA ALA A 348 34.30 -3.77 7.71
C ALA A 348 33.33 -2.99 6.80
N ARG A 349 33.74 -1.83 6.27
CA ARG A 349 32.94 -1.05 5.32
C ARG A 349 32.71 -1.80 4.01
N ARG A 350 33.75 -2.46 3.48
CA ARG A 350 33.64 -3.28 2.27
C ARG A 350 32.73 -4.48 2.48
N PHE A 351 32.80 -5.12 3.65
CA PHE A 351 31.92 -6.23 3.99
C PHE A 351 30.45 -5.80 4.15
N ILE A 352 30.18 -4.66 4.80
CA ILE A 352 28.83 -4.07 4.86
C ILE A 352 28.30 -3.78 3.45
N THR A 353 29.14 -3.23 2.58
CA THR A 353 28.77 -2.96 1.18
C THR A 353 28.44 -4.26 0.42
N PHE A 354 29.18 -5.35 0.68
CA PHE A 354 28.88 -6.67 0.12
C PHE A 354 27.56 -7.24 0.65
N ILE A 355 27.30 -7.13 1.95
CA ILE A 355 26.03 -7.54 2.59
C ILE A 355 24.85 -6.78 1.98
N ASP A 356 25.02 -5.48 1.74
CA ASP A 356 24.00 -4.63 1.14
C ASP A 356 23.67 -5.09 -0.29
N ALA A 357 24.69 -5.37 -1.10
CA ALA A 357 24.51 -5.89 -2.47
C ALA A 357 23.86 -7.28 -2.49
N MET A 358 24.25 -8.17 -1.57
CA MET A 358 23.64 -9.50 -1.38
C MET A 358 22.16 -9.42 -1.04
N TYR A 359 21.80 -8.49 -0.15
CA TYR A 359 20.43 -8.31 0.31
C TYR A 359 19.53 -7.79 -0.82
N GLU A 360 20.00 -6.78 -1.56
CA GLU A 360 19.29 -6.21 -2.71
C GLU A 360 19.10 -7.20 -3.86
N SER A 361 20.12 -8.02 -4.15
CA SER A 361 20.05 -9.06 -5.18
C SER A 361 19.24 -10.29 -4.74
N ARG A 362 18.81 -10.34 -3.47
CA ARG A 362 18.14 -11.49 -2.87
C ARG A 362 18.96 -12.78 -2.93
N ALA A 363 20.29 -12.68 -2.91
CA ALA A 363 21.20 -13.82 -2.89
C ALA A 363 21.24 -14.51 -1.50
N LYS A 364 21.71 -15.76 -1.46
CA LYS A 364 21.83 -16.56 -0.23
C LYS A 364 23.26 -16.51 0.29
N LEU A 365 23.41 -16.25 1.60
CA LEU A 365 24.71 -16.21 2.26
C LEU A 365 24.89 -17.42 3.18
N VAL A 366 25.99 -18.14 3.00
CA VAL A 366 26.52 -19.12 3.96
C VAL A 366 27.83 -18.57 4.48
N MET A 367 28.02 -18.55 5.80
CA MET A 367 29.17 -17.88 6.42
C MET A 367 29.79 -18.69 7.56
N THR A 368 31.12 -18.76 7.60
CA THR A 368 31.86 -19.18 8.80
C THR A 368 32.59 -17.98 9.40
N SER A 369 32.45 -17.78 10.71
CA SER A 369 32.99 -16.58 11.37
C SER A 369 33.73 -16.90 12.68
N ALA A 370 34.77 -16.10 12.95
CA ALA A 370 35.56 -16.20 14.18
C ALA A 370 34.72 -15.93 15.43
N ARG A 371 33.68 -15.08 15.29
CA ARG A 371 32.77 -14.65 16.37
C ARG A 371 31.30 -14.81 15.98
N PRO A 372 30.36 -14.86 16.95
CA PRO A 372 28.94 -14.75 16.66
C PRO A 372 28.64 -13.44 15.93
N LEU A 373 27.55 -13.39 15.15
CA LEU A 373 27.14 -12.21 14.37
C LEU A 373 27.12 -10.93 15.21
N THR A 374 26.60 -11.01 16.43
CA THR A 374 26.45 -9.88 17.35
C THR A 374 27.78 -9.31 17.83
N GLN A 375 28.89 -10.04 17.69
CA GLN A 375 30.23 -9.66 18.16
C GLN A 375 31.25 -9.51 17.01
N LEU A 376 30.79 -9.59 15.77
CA LEU A 376 31.65 -9.67 14.58
C LEU A 376 32.43 -8.37 14.32
N PHE A 377 31.95 -7.24 14.84
CA PHE A 377 32.54 -5.90 14.69
C PHE A 377 32.87 -5.27 16.06
N MET A 378 33.18 -6.09 17.07
CA MET A 378 33.57 -5.65 18.41
C MET A 378 35.04 -5.97 18.70
N SER A 379 35.73 -5.04 19.37
CA SER A 379 37.11 -5.24 19.80
C SER A 379 37.20 -6.14 21.04
N ASN A 380 38.38 -6.72 21.30
CA ASN A 380 38.57 -7.63 22.44
C ASN A 380 38.35 -6.94 23.79
N SER A 381 38.79 -5.68 23.94
CA SER A 381 38.60 -4.88 25.15
C SER A 381 37.11 -4.60 25.44
N GLU A 382 36.29 -4.41 24.42
CA GLU A 382 34.85 -4.14 24.56
C GLU A 382 34.07 -5.35 25.05
N LEU A 383 34.55 -6.56 24.73
CA LEU A 383 33.95 -7.82 25.16
C LEU A 383 34.32 -8.17 26.61
N GLU A 384 35.52 -7.80 27.05
CA GLU A 384 35.94 -7.93 28.47
C GLU A 384 35.10 -7.00 29.37
N ASP A 385 34.89 -5.75 28.97
CA ASP A 385 34.03 -4.81 29.71
C ASP A 385 32.56 -5.27 29.78
N ALA A 386 32.06 -5.94 28.74
CA ALA A 386 30.69 -6.46 28.69
C ALA A 386 30.49 -7.73 29.54
N THR A 387 31.56 -8.45 29.90
CA THR A 387 31.48 -9.66 30.74
C THR A 387 31.66 -9.37 32.22
N HIS A 388 32.34 -8.27 32.61
CA HIS A 388 32.51 -7.86 34.00
C HIS A 388 31.28 -7.17 34.64
N THR A 389 30.30 -6.73 33.87
CA THR A 389 29.10 -6.03 34.36
C THR A 389 27.95 -6.95 34.81
N GLY A 390 28.12 -8.28 34.74
CA GLY A 390 27.08 -9.27 35.07
C GLY A 390 27.02 -9.77 36.52
N GLN A 391 27.90 -9.34 37.44
CA GLN A 391 28.01 -9.95 38.78
C GLN A 391 27.77 -9.06 40.01
N ASP A 392 27.62 -7.73 39.90
CA ASP A 392 27.34 -6.90 41.08
C ASP A 392 25.90 -6.35 41.12
N LYS A 393 25.09 -6.95 41.99
CA LYS A 393 23.87 -6.33 42.52
C LYS A 393 24.26 -5.29 43.56
N GLY A 394 24.33 -4.03 43.16
CA GLY A 394 24.36 -2.93 44.12
C GLY A 394 25.06 -1.70 43.57
N THR A 395 24.27 -0.63 43.39
CA THR A 395 24.70 0.75 43.14
C THR A 395 25.58 0.99 41.91
N ILE A 396 25.03 1.71 40.91
CA ILE A 396 25.82 2.32 39.84
C ILE A 396 25.71 3.86 39.93
N PRO A 397 26.83 4.61 39.82
CA PRO A 397 26.92 6.04 40.14
C PRO A 397 26.53 6.94 38.97
N LYS A 398 26.23 8.21 39.29
CA LYS A 398 26.10 9.32 38.33
C LYS A 398 27.48 9.69 37.77
N GLY A 399 27.59 9.75 36.44
CA GLY A 399 28.72 10.34 35.72
C GLY A 399 28.32 10.60 34.26
N ASP A 400 28.55 11.83 33.81
CA ASP A 400 28.19 12.37 32.50
C ASP A 400 28.97 11.72 31.34
N GLU A 401 28.28 11.48 30.22
CA GLU A 401 28.67 11.86 28.84
C GLU A 401 27.73 11.27 27.78
N HIS A 402 27.42 12.09 26.77
CA HIS A 402 26.47 11.88 25.69
C HIS A 402 26.94 10.84 24.64
N HIS A 403 26.01 10.01 24.16
CA HIS A 403 25.81 9.72 22.74
C HIS A 403 24.43 9.06 22.57
N ASP A 404 23.55 9.76 21.85
CA ASP A 404 22.16 9.37 21.56
C ASP A 404 22.13 8.17 20.60
N VAL A 405 21.44 7.11 21.01
CA VAL A 405 21.16 5.94 20.17
C VAL A 405 19.64 5.88 20.01
N SER A 406 19.15 5.94 18.77
CA SER A 406 17.71 6.08 18.49
C SER A 406 16.88 4.91 19.04
N ASP A 407 15.63 5.16 19.40
CA ASP A 407 14.72 4.12 19.93
C ASP A 407 14.44 3.01 18.90
N VAL A 408 14.59 3.30 17.60
CA VAL A 408 14.58 2.29 16.54
C VAL A 408 15.81 1.40 16.59
N MET A 409 16.98 1.97 16.86
CA MET A 409 18.20 1.21 17.06
C MET A 409 18.11 0.30 18.29
N ARG A 410 17.48 0.80 19.38
CA ARG A 410 17.14 0.00 20.57
C ARG A 410 16.15 -1.11 20.26
N SER A 411 15.07 -0.83 19.53
CA SER A 411 14.09 -1.84 19.10
C SER A 411 14.71 -2.90 18.19
N LEU A 412 15.56 -2.50 17.24
CA LEU A 412 16.29 -3.41 16.36
C LEU A 412 17.28 -4.28 17.16
N MET A 413 17.91 -3.72 18.19
CA MET A 413 18.86 -4.42 19.06
C MET A 413 18.18 -5.34 20.06
N ASP A 414 17.00 -4.96 20.57
CA ASP A 414 16.15 -5.78 21.42
C ASP A 414 15.59 -6.98 20.63
N ASP A 415 15.18 -6.79 19.37
CA ASP A 415 14.75 -7.85 18.46
C ASP A 415 15.90 -8.79 18.05
N LEU A 416 17.14 -8.31 18.05
CA LEU A 416 18.37 -9.07 17.80
C LEU A 416 18.98 -9.69 19.08
N GLY A 417 18.40 -9.43 20.26
CA GLY A 417 18.90 -9.92 21.56
C GLY A 417 20.25 -9.35 22.00
N MET A 418 20.61 -8.14 21.54
CA MET A 418 21.89 -7.49 21.83
C MET A 418 21.79 -6.45 22.95
N ASN A 419 22.78 -6.43 23.86
CA ASN A 419 22.82 -5.48 24.98
C ASN A 419 23.35 -4.10 24.55
N MET A 420 22.65 -3.04 24.95
CA MET A 420 22.97 -1.62 24.70
C MET A 420 24.38 -1.19 25.11
N SER A 421 25.01 -1.85 26.08
CA SER A 421 26.40 -1.57 26.48
C SER A 421 27.44 -2.02 25.44
N MET A 422 27.15 -3.04 24.63
CA MET A 422 28.12 -3.59 23.69
C MET A 422 28.33 -2.71 22.44
N LEU A 423 27.33 -1.93 22.05
CA LEU A 423 27.42 -1.02 20.89
C LEU A 423 27.90 0.39 21.25
N LYS A 424 27.66 0.84 22.49
CA LYS A 424 28.23 2.10 23.00
C LYS A 424 29.75 2.04 23.12
N ASN A 425 30.28 0.86 23.44
CA ASN A 425 31.70 0.66 23.61
C ASN A 425 32.42 0.34 22.28
N SER A 426 31.70 0.01 21.20
CA SER A 426 32.29 -0.30 19.89
C SER A 426 33.03 0.91 19.29
N SER A 427 34.35 0.89 19.44
CA SER A 427 35.31 1.88 18.95
C SER A 427 35.59 1.77 17.45
N LEU A 428 34.96 0.82 16.76
CA LEU A 428 35.25 0.48 15.36
C LEU A 428 34.81 1.54 14.36
N PHE A 429 33.74 2.27 14.67
CA PHE A 429 33.07 3.21 13.78
C PHE A 429 32.95 4.58 14.45
N SER A 430 33.68 5.57 13.91
CA SER A 430 33.68 6.94 14.42
C SER A 430 32.64 7.78 13.66
N GLY A 431 31.40 7.82 14.15
CA GLY A 431 30.30 8.64 13.59
C GLY A 431 28.94 7.93 13.59
N ASP A 432 27.85 8.69 13.66
CA ASP A 432 26.49 8.14 13.77
C ASP A 432 26.01 7.41 12.49
N GLU A 433 26.48 7.84 11.32
CA GLU A 433 26.18 7.18 10.03
C GLU A 433 26.79 5.77 9.94
N GLU A 434 27.99 5.57 10.45
CA GLU A 434 28.68 4.28 10.39
C GLU A 434 28.12 3.28 11.40
N ARG A 435 27.70 3.74 12.58
CA ARG A 435 26.97 2.93 13.55
C ARG A 435 25.65 2.43 12.97
N PHE A 436 24.93 3.29 12.27
CA PHE A 436 23.70 2.94 11.56
C PHE A 436 23.95 1.92 10.43
N ALA A 437 25.02 2.09 9.65
CA ALA A 437 25.42 1.13 8.62
C ALA A 437 25.71 -0.26 9.22
N PHE A 438 26.34 -0.31 10.39
CA PHE A 438 26.62 -1.55 11.10
C PHE A 438 25.34 -2.25 11.61
N ALA A 439 24.44 -1.55 12.30
CA ALA A 439 23.20 -2.17 12.78
C ALA A 439 22.28 -2.62 11.64
N ARG A 440 22.23 -1.84 10.56
CA ARG A 440 21.53 -2.23 9.32
C ARG A 440 22.13 -3.51 8.71
N ALA A 441 23.45 -3.63 8.65
CA ALA A 441 24.11 -4.84 8.16
C ALA A 441 23.82 -6.07 9.05
N LEU A 442 23.81 -5.91 10.38
CA LEU A 442 23.44 -7.00 11.30
C LEU A 442 21.98 -7.43 11.16
N SER A 443 21.06 -6.47 11.00
CA SER A 443 19.65 -6.77 10.73
C SER A 443 19.49 -7.54 9.42
N ARG A 444 20.18 -7.11 8.36
CA ARG A 444 20.19 -7.81 7.05
C ARG A 444 20.79 -9.21 7.18
N LEU A 445 21.90 -9.37 7.89
CA LEU A 445 22.49 -10.69 8.16
C LEU A 445 21.53 -11.61 8.92
N SER A 446 20.84 -11.08 9.94
CA SER A 446 19.84 -11.83 10.72
C SER A 446 18.68 -12.30 9.83
N GLU A 447 18.12 -11.40 9.02
CA GLU A 447 17.05 -11.73 8.08
C GLU A 447 17.51 -12.74 7.02
N MET A 448 18.71 -12.55 6.45
CA MET A 448 19.29 -13.48 5.47
C MET A 448 19.63 -14.86 6.05
N GLY A 449 19.80 -14.95 7.36
CA GLY A 449 20.00 -16.21 8.09
C GLY A 449 18.70 -16.95 8.40
N SER A 450 17.54 -16.32 8.19
CA SER A 450 16.23 -16.92 8.46
C SER A 450 15.92 -18.08 7.51
N GLN A 451 15.06 -19.00 7.96
CA GLN A 451 14.64 -20.12 7.11
C GLN A 451 13.90 -19.63 5.87
N GLU A 452 13.02 -18.63 6.01
CA GLU A 452 12.26 -18.04 4.91
C GLU A 452 13.17 -17.47 3.82
N TRP A 453 14.25 -16.79 4.18
CA TRP A 453 15.19 -16.24 3.21
C TRP A 453 15.99 -17.31 2.47
N VAL A 454 16.48 -18.32 3.21
CA VAL A 454 17.30 -19.40 2.66
C VAL A 454 16.49 -20.34 1.78
N ASP A 455 15.22 -20.58 2.12
CA ASP A 455 14.34 -21.51 1.41
C ASP A 455 13.68 -20.89 0.16
N ARG A 456 13.84 -19.57 -0.02
CA ARG A 456 13.36 -18.81 -1.17
C ARG A 456 13.94 -19.31 -2.48
N GLY A 457 13.07 -19.61 -3.44
CA GLY A 457 13.47 -20.14 -4.75
C GLY A 457 14.04 -21.56 -4.72
N LEU A 458 14.17 -22.21 -3.56
CA LEU A 458 14.50 -23.64 -3.43
C LEU A 458 13.26 -24.54 -3.49
N GLY A 459 12.08 -23.95 -3.70
CA GLY A 459 10.81 -24.66 -3.65
C GLY A 459 10.46 -25.23 -2.27
N LEU A 460 11.10 -24.75 -1.18
CA LEU A 460 10.96 -25.23 0.21
C LEU A 460 10.01 -24.41 1.09
N GLU A 461 9.42 -23.33 0.57
CA GLU A 461 8.56 -22.45 1.36
C GLU A 461 7.20 -23.09 1.67
N LYS A 462 7.09 -23.79 2.81
CA LYS A 462 6.02 -23.63 3.81
C LYS A 462 5.92 -24.81 4.80
N LYS A 463 6.43 -24.69 6.02
CA LYS A 463 5.75 -25.33 7.15
C LYS A 463 5.60 -24.35 8.29
N GLY A 464 4.33 -24.13 8.65
CA GLY A 464 3.94 -23.22 9.70
C GLY A 464 4.40 -23.68 11.07
N GLY A 465 4.74 -22.71 11.90
CA GLY A 465 4.83 -22.86 13.35
C GLY A 465 3.46 -23.23 13.93
N LYS A 466 3.11 -24.52 13.90
CA LYS A 466 2.11 -25.10 14.80
C LYS A 466 2.72 -25.66 16.08
N GLY A 467 4.05 -25.61 16.23
CA GLY A 467 4.75 -25.96 17.49
C GLY A 467 4.81 -24.84 18.52
N GLU A 468 4.81 -23.57 18.10
CA GLU A 468 4.93 -22.43 19.03
C GLU A 468 3.59 -21.86 19.48
N LEU A 469 2.52 -22.02 18.68
CA LEU A 469 1.17 -21.61 19.07
C LEU A 469 0.62 -22.47 20.23
N GLU A 470 0.96 -23.76 20.28
CA GLU A 470 0.56 -24.65 21.37
C GLU A 470 1.37 -24.45 22.66
N SER A 471 2.61 -23.95 22.55
CA SER A 471 3.42 -23.56 23.72
C SER A 471 2.90 -22.27 24.36
N TRP A 472 2.40 -21.32 23.54
CA TRP A 472 1.86 -20.05 24.02
C TRP A 472 0.44 -20.16 24.61
N LEU A 473 -0.37 -21.13 24.13
CA LEU A 473 -1.73 -21.37 24.64
C LEU A 473 -1.78 -22.12 25.99
N ARG A 474 -0.68 -22.73 26.46
CA ARG A 474 -0.63 -23.45 27.74
C ARG A 474 -0.37 -22.58 28.97
N VAL A 475 -0.16 -21.27 28.82
CA VAL A 475 0.17 -20.36 29.95
C VAL A 475 -0.97 -19.41 30.33
N ARG A 476 -2.20 -19.59 29.80
CA ARG A 476 -3.31 -18.67 30.11
C ARG A 476 -4.64 -19.29 30.52
N THR A 477 -4.59 -20.25 31.44
CA THR A 477 -5.78 -20.68 32.19
C THR A 477 -5.47 -20.98 33.66
N ALA A 478 -5.58 -19.95 34.49
CA ALA A 478 -5.86 -19.95 35.93
C ALA A 478 -6.07 -18.46 36.29
N VAL A 479 -7.17 -17.94 36.82
CA VAL A 479 -8.24 -18.47 37.66
C VAL A 479 -9.46 -17.55 37.45
N ALA A 480 -10.64 -18.13 37.25
CA ALA A 480 -11.91 -17.44 37.50
C ALA A 480 -12.79 -18.38 38.34
N ALA A 481 -12.89 -18.09 39.64
CA ALA A 481 -13.94 -18.62 40.50
C ALA A 481 -14.11 -17.74 41.77
N LEU A 482 -15.37 -17.34 42.00
CA LEU A 482 -16.05 -17.05 43.29
C LEU A 482 -15.94 -15.64 43.93
N LEU A 483 -16.91 -14.76 43.58
CA LEU A 483 -17.94 -14.02 44.39
C LEU A 483 -17.60 -13.45 45.81
N PRO A 484 -18.39 -12.52 46.41
CA PRO A 484 -19.13 -11.34 45.91
C PRO A 484 -19.12 -10.10 46.86
N ASN A 485 -19.92 -9.07 46.52
CA ASN A 485 -20.64 -8.09 47.37
C ASN A 485 -20.21 -6.62 47.42
N ALA A 486 -21.26 -5.81 47.30
CA ALA A 486 -21.36 -4.36 47.27
C ALA A 486 -21.14 -3.68 48.63
N VAL A 487 -20.95 -2.35 48.62
CA VAL A 487 -21.82 -1.33 49.26
C VAL A 487 -21.10 0.02 49.45
N SER A 488 -21.85 1.10 49.14
CA SER A 488 -21.81 2.46 49.72
C SER A 488 -20.89 3.54 49.14
N ALA A 489 -21.44 4.74 49.17
CA ALA A 489 -21.03 5.99 48.56
C ALA A 489 -20.59 7.06 49.59
N VAL A 490 -20.19 8.21 49.03
CA VAL A 490 -20.13 9.60 49.57
C VAL A 490 -18.92 10.00 50.49
N PRO A 491 -18.58 11.32 50.64
CA PRO A 491 -17.47 11.96 49.94
C PRO A 491 -16.51 12.79 50.84
N ALA A 492 -15.61 13.54 50.19
CA ALA A 492 -14.92 14.76 50.64
C ALA A 492 -13.74 14.62 51.62
N PHE A 493 -12.55 15.04 51.16
CA PHE A 493 -11.81 16.13 51.79
C PHE A 493 -11.13 16.96 50.71
N GLN A 494 -11.33 18.28 50.79
CA GLN A 494 -10.66 19.28 49.97
C GLN A 494 -9.17 19.31 50.31
N ASP A 495 -8.32 19.40 49.28
CA ASP A 495 -7.10 20.17 49.42
C ASP A 495 -6.87 21.05 48.18
N VAL A 496 -6.50 22.29 48.44
CA VAL A 496 -6.55 23.40 47.49
C VAL A 496 -5.15 23.70 46.97
N ARG A 497 -5.05 23.80 45.62
CA ARG A 497 -3.95 24.36 44.79
C ARG A 497 -2.74 23.45 44.47
N THR A 498 -2.80 22.87 43.27
CA THR A 498 -2.16 23.43 42.07
C THR A 498 -2.84 22.81 40.85
N ARG A 499 -3.47 23.60 39.97
CA ARG A 499 -3.96 23.08 38.68
C ARG A 499 -2.73 22.62 37.89
N GLN A 500 -2.51 21.30 37.77
CA GLN A 500 -1.64 20.78 36.73
C GLN A 500 -2.19 21.30 35.39
N ALA A 501 -1.38 22.07 34.66
CA ALA A 501 -1.76 22.54 33.34
C ALA A 501 -1.91 21.30 32.44
N THR A 502 -3.14 20.91 32.13
CA THR A 502 -3.42 19.91 31.10
C THR A 502 -3.07 20.53 29.75
N THR A 503 -2.12 19.95 29.01
CA THR A 503 -1.81 20.41 27.66
C THR A 503 -2.97 20.14 26.69
N ALA A 504 -2.99 20.79 25.53
CA ALA A 504 -4.00 20.56 24.52
C ALA A 504 -4.08 19.08 24.11
N SER A 505 -2.93 18.39 24.04
CA SER A 505 -2.88 16.93 23.82
C SER A 505 -3.73 16.14 24.82
N VAL A 506 -3.60 16.44 26.11
CA VAL A 506 -4.34 15.77 27.19
C VAL A 506 -5.82 16.15 27.13
N ARG A 507 -6.11 17.44 26.96
CA ARG A 507 -7.46 17.98 26.90
C ARG A 507 -8.27 17.41 25.73
N LEU A 508 -7.63 17.22 24.58
CA LEU A 508 -8.25 16.70 23.36
C LEU A 508 -8.20 15.17 23.25
N GLY A 509 -7.59 14.48 24.22
CA GLY A 509 -7.50 13.02 24.23
C GLY A 509 -6.69 12.44 23.06
N LEU A 510 -5.66 13.16 22.59
CA LEU A 510 -4.86 12.74 21.45
C LEU A 510 -3.94 11.57 21.81
N LYS A 511 -3.98 10.53 20.98
CA LYS A 511 -3.07 9.38 21.07
C LYS A 511 -1.88 9.60 20.13
N TRP A 512 -0.70 9.74 20.71
CA TRP A 512 0.54 9.97 19.98
C TRP A 512 1.22 8.65 19.60
N LEU A 513 1.60 8.54 18.33
CA LEU A 513 2.50 7.53 17.78
C LEU A 513 3.92 8.11 17.80
N GLY A 514 4.90 7.29 18.19
CA GLY A 514 6.28 7.70 18.39
C GLY A 514 6.77 7.39 19.83
N PRO A 515 8.04 7.69 20.14
CA PRO A 515 8.64 7.39 21.43
C PRO A 515 7.94 8.12 22.58
N SER A 516 7.58 7.37 23.63
CA SER A 516 6.91 7.91 24.82
C SER A 516 7.88 8.78 25.64
N ASN A 517 7.42 9.92 26.16
CA ASN A 517 8.23 10.87 26.94
C ASN A 517 9.38 11.52 26.13
N SER A 518 9.10 11.88 24.88
CA SER A 518 10.04 12.52 23.95
C SER A 518 9.80 14.02 23.80
N THR A 519 10.87 14.78 23.51
CA THR A 519 10.83 16.21 23.13
C THR A 519 10.61 16.43 21.63
N LEU A 520 10.44 15.36 20.85
CA LEU A 520 10.21 15.44 19.41
C LEU A 520 8.94 16.26 19.10
N PRO A 521 8.93 17.00 17.99
CA PRO A 521 7.80 17.83 17.58
C PRO A 521 6.51 17.02 17.44
N LYS A 522 5.46 17.50 18.12
CA LYS A 522 4.11 16.94 18.05
C LYS A 522 3.34 17.50 16.86
N ILE A 523 3.03 16.65 15.89
CA ILE A 523 2.29 16.99 14.67
C ILE A 523 0.93 16.29 14.64
N LEU A 524 -0.12 17.10 14.52
CA LEU A 524 -1.48 16.60 14.41
C LEU A 524 -1.80 16.24 12.95
N VAL A 525 -2.25 15.02 12.70
CA VAL A 525 -2.69 14.54 11.37
C VAL A 525 -4.21 14.59 11.30
N LEU A 526 -4.75 15.59 10.60
CA LEU A 526 -6.17 15.77 10.30
C LEU A 526 -6.52 14.91 9.08
N TYR A 527 -7.04 13.73 9.34
CA TYR A 527 -7.21 12.69 8.33
C TYR A 527 -8.59 12.75 7.66
N THR A 528 -8.67 13.21 6.40
CA THR A 528 -9.95 13.31 5.66
C THR A 528 -10.16 12.24 4.58
N GLY A 529 -9.15 11.40 4.31
CA GLY A 529 -9.18 10.43 3.21
C GLY A 529 -8.58 10.98 1.92
N GLY A 530 -9.30 10.84 0.80
CA GLY A 530 -8.80 11.20 -0.54
C GLY A 530 -7.97 10.11 -1.21
N THR A 531 -7.48 10.38 -2.41
CA THR A 531 -6.69 9.46 -3.24
C THR A 531 -5.45 8.93 -2.52
N ILE A 532 -4.83 9.74 -1.66
CA ILE A 532 -3.70 9.34 -0.80
C ILE A 532 -4.04 8.17 0.14
N ALA A 533 -5.33 7.99 0.44
CA ALA A 533 -5.84 6.93 1.30
C ALA A 533 -6.74 5.93 0.56
N ALA A 534 -6.94 6.09 -0.74
CA ALA A 534 -7.80 5.24 -1.57
C ALA A 534 -6.95 4.35 -2.49
N GLY A 535 -7.43 3.13 -2.73
CA GLY A 535 -6.74 2.10 -3.50
C GLY A 535 -7.62 1.52 -4.60
N SER A 536 -7.00 0.95 -5.62
CA SER A 536 -7.68 0.22 -6.67
C SER A 536 -7.68 -1.28 -6.38
N ALA A 537 -8.85 -1.91 -6.53
CA ALA A 537 -8.96 -3.37 -6.58
C ALA A 537 -8.64 -3.93 -7.99
N PHE A 538 -8.51 -3.07 -9.00
CA PHE A 538 -8.35 -3.45 -10.41
C PHE A 538 -6.89 -3.61 -10.85
N GLY A 539 -5.93 -3.28 -9.98
CA GLY A 539 -4.51 -3.55 -10.16
C GLY A 539 -3.60 -2.34 -9.97
N ALA A 540 -2.28 -2.57 -9.99
CA ALA A 540 -1.27 -1.55 -9.70
C ALA A 540 -1.08 -0.47 -10.79
N LEU A 541 -1.80 -0.58 -11.91
CA LEU A 541 -1.80 0.42 -13.00
C LEU A 541 -3.08 1.24 -13.07
N ASP A 542 -4.09 0.91 -12.26
CA ASP A 542 -5.34 1.67 -12.27
C ASP A 542 -5.21 2.92 -11.39
N ASP A 543 -5.25 4.08 -12.05
CA ASP A 543 -5.23 5.41 -11.46
C ASP A 543 -6.51 6.21 -11.80
N SER A 544 -7.55 5.56 -12.31
CA SER A 544 -8.77 6.22 -12.80
C SER A 544 -10.07 5.68 -12.19
N LEU A 545 -10.14 4.38 -11.91
CA LEU A 545 -11.32 3.70 -11.39
C LEU A 545 -11.16 3.21 -9.95
N TYR A 546 -10.21 3.78 -9.20
CA TYR A 546 -9.91 3.41 -7.81
C TYR A 546 -10.98 3.87 -6.81
N GLY A 547 -10.86 3.41 -5.55
CA GLY A 547 -11.72 3.79 -4.44
C GLY A 547 -12.37 2.62 -3.71
N GLN A 548 -12.16 1.39 -4.19
CA GLN A 548 -12.71 0.17 -3.58
C GLN A 548 -11.94 -0.24 -2.32
N LEU A 549 -10.66 0.16 -2.23
CA LEU A 549 -9.81 -0.07 -1.08
C LEU A 549 -9.54 1.25 -0.36
N ALA A 550 -9.33 1.20 0.95
CA ALA A 550 -8.98 2.36 1.75
C ALA A 550 -8.03 2.00 2.89
N ILE A 551 -7.15 2.94 3.25
CA ILE A 551 -6.23 2.82 4.40
C ILE A 551 -6.51 3.93 5.43
N THR A 552 -6.26 3.67 6.70
CA THR A 552 -6.42 4.67 7.79
C THR A 552 -5.25 5.64 7.84
N GLY A 553 -5.39 6.74 8.60
CA GLY A 553 -4.28 7.68 8.83
C GLY A 553 -3.09 7.01 9.52
N GLU A 554 -3.32 6.09 10.44
CA GLU A 554 -2.27 5.30 11.09
C GLU A 554 -1.56 4.38 10.10
N GLN A 555 -2.30 3.81 9.14
CA GLN A 555 -1.72 3.00 8.06
C GLN A 555 -0.91 3.85 7.08
N ILE A 556 -1.27 5.11 6.83
CA ILE A 556 -0.42 6.04 6.07
C ILE A 556 0.88 6.29 6.83
N ILE A 557 0.81 6.58 8.14
CA ILE A 557 2.00 6.77 8.99
C ILE A 557 2.88 5.52 9.01
N ALA A 558 2.29 4.33 9.09
CA ALA A 558 3.03 3.07 9.15
C ALA A 558 3.83 2.75 7.86
N ARG A 559 3.51 3.40 6.74
CA ARG A 559 4.28 3.27 5.50
C ARG A 559 5.61 4.02 5.55
N ASP A 560 5.73 4.99 6.45
CA ASP A 560 6.95 5.77 6.66
C ASP A 560 7.31 5.86 8.16
N PRO A 561 7.86 4.77 8.72
CA PRO A 561 8.26 4.74 10.14
C PRO A 561 9.41 5.69 10.45
N TYR A 562 10.14 6.20 9.46
CA TYR A 562 11.22 7.17 9.67
C TYR A 562 10.68 8.45 10.33
N LEU A 563 9.47 8.88 9.97
CA LEU A 563 8.83 10.06 10.57
C LEU A 563 8.70 9.95 12.10
N LEU A 564 8.55 8.74 12.65
CA LEU A 564 8.40 8.50 14.09
C LEU A 564 9.72 8.64 14.87
N ASN A 565 10.87 8.66 14.18
CA ASN A 565 12.17 9.00 14.79
C ASN A 565 12.37 10.50 14.98
N HIS A 566 11.65 11.32 14.21
CA HIS A 566 11.85 12.77 14.17
C HIS A 566 10.62 13.56 14.62
N THR A 567 9.48 12.90 14.79
CA THR A 567 8.20 13.53 15.16
C THR A 567 7.38 12.61 16.05
N GLN A 568 6.38 13.19 16.72
CA GLN A 568 5.27 12.46 17.33
C GLN A 568 4.01 12.77 16.53
N LEU A 569 3.29 11.74 16.07
CA LEU A 569 2.13 11.91 15.20
C LEU A 569 0.84 11.44 15.89
N ALA A 570 -0.22 12.25 15.86
CA ALA A 570 -1.54 11.85 16.35
C ALA A 570 -2.58 12.02 15.24
N VAL A 571 -3.40 10.99 15.02
CA VAL A 571 -4.44 11.02 13.98
C VAL A 571 -5.77 11.50 14.57
N ALA A 572 -6.35 12.53 13.96
CA ALA A 572 -7.73 12.95 14.18
C ALA A 572 -8.54 12.68 12.91
N ASN A 573 -9.54 11.81 13.01
CA ASN A 573 -10.29 11.31 11.85
C ASN A 573 -11.47 12.22 11.49
N TRP A 574 -11.50 12.68 10.24
CA TRP A 574 -12.47 13.61 9.68
C TRP A 574 -13.05 13.08 8.36
N ARG A 575 -13.39 11.80 8.26
CA ARG A 575 -14.05 11.25 7.05
C ARG A 575 -15.56 11.51 7.03
N THR A 576 -16.12 11.71 5.84
CA THR A 576 -17.55 11.54 5.58
C THR A 576 -17.83 10.10 5.12
N ASN A 577 -18.98 9.55 5.50
CA ASN A 577 -19.42 8.22 5.04
C ASN A 577 -19.88 8.21 3.57
N ASP A 578 -19.96 9.38 2.95
CA ASP A 578 -20.46 9.55 1.60
C ASP A 578 -19.31 9.46 0.59
N TYR A 579 -19.44 8.56 -0.38
CA TYR A 579 -18.53 8.33 -1.52
C TYR A 579 -18.48 9.50 -2.52
N THR A 580 -18.78 10.72 -2.08
CA THR A 580 -18.83 11.89 -2.94
C THR A 580 -17.43 12.46 -3.16
N THR A 581 -17.15 12.89 -4.38
CA THR A 581 -15.92 13.61 -4.74
C THR A 581 -15.83 15.02 -4.13
N GLY A 582 -16.90 15.50 -3.49
CA GLY A 582 -16.97 16.83 -2.86
C GLY A 582 -16.80 16.78 -1.34
N THR A 583 -16.13 17.80 -0.81
CA THR A 583 -16.01 18.07 0.63
C THR A 583 -17.12 19.04 1.06
N SER A 584 -17.74 18.84 2.24
CA SER A 584 -18.76 19.76 2.74
C SER A 584 -18.17 20.89 3.58
N ASP A 585 -18.70 22.12 3.44
CA ASP A 585 -18.34 23.27 4.29
C ASP A 585 -18.44 22.91 5.79
N SER A 586 -19.47 22.12 6.15
CA SER A 586 -19.71 21.63 7.51
C SER A 586 -18.52 20.88 8.10
N MET A 587 -18.00 19.92 7.34
CA MET A 587 -16.86 19.10 7.75
C MET A 587 -15.61 19.97 7.87
N VAL A 588 -15.35 20.82 6.88
CA VAL A 588 -14.15 21.67 6.85
C VAL A 588 -14.16 22.68 7.99
N MET A 589 -15.31 23.29 8.31
CA MET A 589 -15.45 24.21 9.44
C MET A 589 -15.27 23.52 10.79
N ASN A 590 -15.84 22.32 10.98
CA ASN A 590 -15.61 21.53 12.19
C ASN A 590 -14.12 21.20 12.37
N MET A 591 -13.46 20.73 11.29
CA MET A 591 -12.04 20.41 11.28
C MET A 591 -11.18 21.65 11.54
N THR A 592 -11.52 22.79 10.91
CA THR A 592 -10.82 24.08 11.08
C THR A 592 -10.92 24.58 12.52
N ARG A 593 -12.10 24.46 13.15
CA ARG A 593 -12.28 24.84 14.56
C ARG A 593 -11.50 23.93 15.50
N PHE A 594 -11.49 22.64 15.24
CA PHE A 594 -10.67 21.69 16.01
C PHE A 594 -9.17 21.99 15.85
N ALA A 595 -8.69 22.22 14.62
CA ALA A 595 -7.31 22.58 14.35
C ALA A 595 -6.91 23.90 15.03
N HIS A 596 -7.77 24.92 14.95
CA HIS A 596 -7.58 26.20 15.63
C HIS A 596 -7.46 26.02 17.15
N ASP A 597 -8.36 25.25 17.78
CA ASP A 597 -8.28 24.95 19.22
C ASP A 597 -7.01 24.15 19.57
N ALA A 598 -6.69 23.12 18.79
CA ALA A 598 -5.52 22.28 19.02
C ALA A 598 -4.20 23.04 18.90
N LEU A 599 -4.08 23.97 17.94
CA LEU A 599 -2.83 24.67 17.63
C LEU A 599 -2.71 26.02 18.34
N CYS A 600 -3.79 26.79 18.40
CA CYS A 600 -3.74 28.20 18.81
C CYS A 600 -4.15 28.44 20.27
N SER A 601 -4.57 27.40 20.99
CA SER A 601 -4.85 27.51 22.43
C SER A 601 -3.57 27.74 23.24
N LYS A 602 -3.71 28.42 24.39
CA LYS A 602 -2.57 28.76 25.27
C LYS A 602 -1.87 27.53 25.85
N ASP A 603 -2.60 26.44 25.99
CA ASP A 603 -2.14 25.14 26.48
C ASP A 603 -1.59 24.23 25.36
N SER A 604 -1.52 24.72 24.12
CA SER A 604 -1.10 23.91 22.97
C SER A 604 0.37 23.52 23.01
N ASP A 605 0.60 22.21 23.15
CA ASP A 605 1.90 21.53 23.04
C ASP A 605 2.17 20.95 21.65
N ILE A 606 1.30 21.24 20.68
CA ILE A 606 1.38 20.77 19.29
C ILE A 606 2.10 21.83 18.46
N VAL A 607 3.11 21.45 17.67
CA VAL A 607 3.94 22.42 16.94
C VAL A 607 3.41 22.73 15.54
N GLY A 608 2.67 21.79 14.93
CA GLY A 608 2.11 21.93 13.59
C GLY A 608 1.05 20.89 13.29
N ALA A 609 0.41 21.00 12.13
CA ALA A 609 -0.56 20.01 11.66
C ALA A 609 -0.39 19.70 10.17
N VAL A 610 -0.75 18.47 9.80
CA VAL A 610 -0.90 18.02 8.42
C VAL A 610 -2.35 17.63 8.20
N PHE A 611 -2.96 18.02 7.08
CA PHE A 611 -4.25 17.47 6.68
C PHE A 611 -4.12 16.70 5.37
N THR A 612 -4.38 15.39 5.42
CA THR A 612 -4.47 14.57 4.21
C THR A 612 -5.80 14.85 3.54
N HIS A 613 -5.84 15.04 2.23
CA HIS A 613 -7.06 15.43 1.52
C HIS A 613 -7.15 14.84 0.10
N GLY A 614 -8.38 14.75 -0.41
CA GLY A 614 -8.62 14.53 -1.84
C GLY A 614 -8.18 15.75 -2.65
N THR A 615 -7.51 15.52 -3.79
CA THR A 615 -6.90 16.63 -4.56
C THR A 615 -7.92 17.53 -5.24
N ASN A 616 -9.17 17.11 -5.41
CA ASN A 616 -10.19 17.88 -6.13
C ASN A 616 -10.60 19.19 -5.44
N SER A 617 -10.57 19.22 -4.11
CA SER A 617 -11.01 20.36 -3.28
C SER A 617 -9.95 20.72 -2.23
N LEU A 618 -8.70 20.28 -2.42
CA LEU A 618 -7.60 20.58 -1.51
C LEU A 618 -7.35 22.10 -1.43
N GLU A 619 -7.40 22.79 -2.56
CA GLU A 619 -7.22 24.25 -2.63
C GLU A 619 -8.28 25.05 -1.90
N GLU A 620 -9.53 24.57 -1.90
CA GLU A 620 -10.63 25.19 -1.17
C GLU A 620 -10.42 25.08 0.34
N THR A 621 -10.13 23.87 0.82
CA THR A 621 -9.84 23.62 2.24
C THR A 621 -8.61 24.40 2.71
N ALA A 622 -7.54 24.39 1.91
CA ALA A 622 -6.32 25.14 2.17
C ALA A 622 -6.60 26.65 2.30
N PHE A 623 -7.33 27.22 1.35
CA PHE A 623 -7.64 28.64 1.35
C PHE A 623 -8.53 29.03 2.54
N LEU A 624 -9.56 28.23 2.87
CA LEU A 624 -10.43 28.47 4.01
C LEU A 624 -9.66 28.47 5.33
N MET A 625 -8.84 27.44 5.57
CA MET A 625 -8.06 27.31 6.79
C MET A 625 -7.01 28.43 6.92
N ASP A 626 -6.38 28.85 5.82
CA ASP A 626 -5.40 29.93 5.80
C ASP A 626 -5.99 31.29 6.23
N ASN A 627 -7.27 31.52 5.93
CA ASN A 627 -7.98 32.74 6.28
C ASN A 627 -8.50 32.76 7.73
N LEU A 628 -8.68 31.58 8.35
CA LEU A 628 -9.29 31.42 9.68
C LEU A 628 -8.30 31.07 10.79
N ILE A 629 -7.11 30.52 10.46
CA ILE A 629 -6.11 30.12 11.46
C ILE A 629 -4.85 30.99 11.30
N ASN A 630 -4.61 31.86 12.29
CA ASN A 630 -3.56 32.88 12.21
C ASN A 630 -2.58 32.89 13.40
N CYS A 631 -2.39 31.77 14.09
CA CYS A 631 -1.48 31.69 15.25
C CYS A 631 -0.02 31.37 14.91
N GLY A 632 0.36 31.42 13.62
CA GLY A 632 1.76 31.29 13.16
C GLY A 632 2.32 29.86 13.13
N LYS A 633 1.64 28.89 13.74
CA LYS A 633 2.03 27.47 13.65
C LYS A 633 1.74 26.90 12.25
N PRO A 634 2.65 26.08 11.69
CA PRO A 634 2.49 25.54 10.34
C PRO A 634 1.31 24.57 10.25
N ILE A 635 0.53 24.74 9.19
CA ILE A 635 -0.49 23.80 8.73
C ILE A 635 -0.16 23.44 7.29
N VAL A 636 -0.09 22.15 6.99
CA VAL A 636 0.30 21.66 5.67
C VAL A 636 -0.77 20.76 5.08
N GLY A 637 -1.30 21.14 3.93
CA GLY A 637 -2.18 20.30 3.12
C GLY A 637 -1.39 19.32 2.27
N VAL A 638 -1.90 18.10 2.15
CA VAL A 638 -1.25 17.05 1.34
C VAL A 638 -2.28 16.11 0.71
N GLY A 639 -1.96 15.57 -0.45
CA GLY A 639 -2.74 14.54 -1.13
C GLY A 639 -1.87 13.70 -2.05
N ALA A 640 -2.52 12.91 -2.91
CA ALA A 640 -1.85 12.14 -3.95
C ALA A 640 -2.69 12.18 -5.23
N MET A 641 -2.05 12.15 -6.39
CA MET A 641 -2.73 12.02 -7.68
C MET A 641 -2.99 10.56 -8.05
N ARG A 642 -2.19 9.63 -7.51
CA ARG A 642 -2.35 8.19 -7.73
C ARG A 642 -2.81 7.49 -6.44
N PRO A 643 -3.59 6.40 -6.53
CA PRO A 643 -4.01 5.63 -5.36
C PRO A 643 -2.85 4.87 -4.71
N PHE A 644 -2.96 4.51 -3.43
CA PHE A 644 -1.87 3.86 -2.67
C PHE A 644 -1.43 2.49 -3.20
N THR A 645 -2.26 1.88 -4.06
CA THR A 645 -1.97 0.60 -4.74
C THR A 645 -1.20 0.77 -6.05
N HIS A 646 -1.06 2.00 -6.55
CA HIS A 646 -0.44 2.26 -7.84
C HIS A 646 1.09 2.06 -7.77
N LEU A 647 1.69 1.54 -8.86
CA LEU A 647 3.11 1.19 -8.96
C LEU A 647 4.06 2.33 -8.54
N SER A 648 3.72 3.55 -8.92
CA SER A 648 4.48 4.77 -8.60
C SER A 648 3.60 5.76 -7.85
N PHE A 649 3.01 5.29 -6.74
CA PHE A 649 2.23 6.09 -5.82
C PHE A 649 3.04 7.29 -5.30
N ASP A 650 2.51 8.49 -5.46
CA ASP A 650 3.14 9.76 -5.06
C ASP A 650 2.85 10.17 -3.60
N GLY A 651 1.90 9.49 -2.95
CA GLY A 651 1.44 9.89 -1.62
C GLY A 651 2.44 9.65 -0.49
N ASP A 652 3.33 8.66 -0.61
CA ASP A 652 4.35 8.40 0.44
C ASP A 652 5.32 9.59 0.55
N SER A 653 5.91 10.03 -0.57
CA SER A 653 6.80 11.18 -0.59
C SER A 653 6.08 12.48 -0.22
N ASN A 654 4.86 12.69 -0.74
CA ASN A 654 4.08 13.89 -0.42
C ASN A 654 3.77 13.96 1.09
N PHE A 655 3.37 12.84 1.71
CA PHE A 655 3.06 12.78 3.14
C PHE A 655 4.30 13.02 4.01
N PHE A 656 5.43 12.41 3.64
CA PHE A 656 6.72 12.66 4.28
C PHE A 656 7.06 14.16 4.25
N ASP A 657 7.08 14.76 3.06
CA ASP A 657 7.36 16.18 2.86
C ASP A 657 6.42 17.06 3.70
N ALA A 658 5.14 16.72 3.77
CA ALA A 658 4.16 17.45 4.55
C ALA A 658 4.45 17.41 6.06
N VAL A 659 4.80 16.24 6.60
CA VAL A 659 5.11 16.09 8.02
C VAL A 659 6.41 16.80 8.39
N VAL A 660 7.46 16.67 7.56
CA VAL A 660 8.72 17.38 7.79
C VAL A 660 8.51 18.90 7.72
N LEU A 661 7.73 19.38 6.74
CA LEU A 661 7.40 20.79 6.63
C LEU A 661 6.61 21.29 7.85
N ALA A 662 5.65 20.51 8.37
CA ALA A 662 4.91 20.87 9.57
C ALA A 662 5.76 20.85 10.85
N ALA A 663 6.83 20.06 10.87
CA ALA A 663 7.77 19.98 11.99
C ALA A 663 8.87 21.06 11.96
N SER A 664 9.19 21.59 10.78
CA SER A 664 10.26 22.59 10.60
C SER A 664 9.93 23.92 11.29
N PRO A 665 10.84 24.45 12.14
CA PRO A 665 10.71 25.79 12.70
C PRO A 665 10.68 26.90 11.65
N GLU A 666 11.37 26.71 10.52
CA GLU A 666 11.46 27.66 9.40
C GLU A 666 10.11 27.85 8.70
N SER A 667 9.17 26.93 8.89
CA SER A 667 7.81 26.97 8.35
C SER A 667 6.87 27.92 9.07
N ARG A 668 7.25 28.45 10.23
CA ARG A 668 6.40 29.35 11.03
C ARG A 668 6.12 30.66 10.30
N ASP A 669 4.92 31.20 10.54
CA ASP A 669 4.48 32.51 10.07
C ASP A 669 4.41 32.67 8.54
N ARG A 670 4.32 31.55 7.80
CA ARG A 670 4.19 31.50 6.33
C ARG A 670 2.75 31.29 5.83
N GLY A 671 1.79 31.27 6.75
CA GLY A 671 0.42 30.85 6.46
C GLY A 671 0.34 29.34 6.27
N LEU A 672 -0.80 28.88 5.78
CA LEU A 672 -0.99 27.49 5.38
C LEU A 672 -0.19 27.20 4.11
N MET A 673 0.38 26.00 4.06
CA MET A 673 1.17 25.54 2.91
C MET A 673 0.59 24.24 2.37
N VAL A 674 0.94 23.90 1.15
CA VAL A 674 0.64 22.61 0.52
C VAL A 674 1.96 21.98 0.10
N ALA A 675 2.22 20.76 0.58
CA ALA A 675 3.36 19.96 0.15
C ALA A 675 2.89 19.00 -0.95
N PHE A 676 3.43 19.16 -2.15
CA PHE A 676 3.05 18.34 -3.29
C PHE A 676 4.20 18.25 -4.28
N ASN A 677 4.56 17.04 -4.71
CA ASN A 677 5.59 16.82 -5.73
C ASN A 677 6.91 17.53 -5.39
N SER A 678 7.35 17.44 -4.14
CA SER A 678 8.56 18.08 -3.60
C SER A 678 8.61 19.62 -3.73
N ARG A 679 7.43 20.26 -3.81
CA ARG A 679 7.26 21.72 -3.82
C ARG A 679 6.50 22.17 -2.58
N ILE A 680 6.82 23.38 -2.11
CA ILE A 680 6.13 24.05 -1.00
C ILE A 680 5.27 25.16 -1.61
N ILE A 681 3.98 24.91 -1.77
CA ILE A 681 3.05 25.81 -2.46
C ILE A 681 2.28 26.63 -1.40
N PRO A 682 2.15 27.96 -1.56
CA PRO A 682 1.37 28.76 -0.62
C PRO A 682 -0.11 28.40 -0.68
N GLY A 683 -0.71 28.02 0.46
CA GLY A 683 -2.10 27.58 0.54
C GLY A 683 -3.13 28.65 0.15
N TYR A 684 -2.76 29.93 0.21
CA TYR A 684 -3.60 31.03 -0.27
C TYR A 684 -3.67 31.12 -1.81
N TRP A 685 -2.62 30.69 -2.52
CA TRP A 685 -2.55 30.77 -3.98
C TRP A 685 -2.63 29.42 -4.69
N VAL A 686 -2.60 28.31 -3.94
CA VAL A 686 -2.62 26.96 -4.51
C VAL A 686 -3.88 26.74 -5.35
N THR A 687 -3.70 26.15 -6.53
CA THR A 687 -4.75 25.70 -7.44
C THR A 687 -4.29 24.45 -8.17
N LYS A 688 -5.21 23.51 -8.38
CA LYS A 688 -5.04 22.31 -9.19
C LYS A 688 -5.11 22.70 -10.67
N LEU A 689 -3.96 22.69 -11.33
CA LEU A 689 -3.78 23.06 -12.73
C LEU A 689 -3.85 21.86 -13.67
N HIS A 690 -3.70 20.63 -13.15
CA HIS A 690 -3.79 19.40 -13.94
C HIS A 690 -4.72 18.36 -13.30
N SER A 691 -5.49 17.65 -14.13
CA SER A 691 -6.47 16.67 -13.67
C SER A 691 -5.88 15.32 -13.25
N THR A 692 -4.79 14.86 -13.90
CA THR A 692 -4.18 13.52 -13.66
C THR A 692 -2.68 13.50 -13.33
N ASN A 693 -1.88 14.50 -13.71
CA ASN A 693 -0.42 14.49 -13.55
C ASN A 693 -0.03 14.66 -12.07
N PRO A 694 0.95 13.91 -11.51
CA PRO A 694 1.50 14.15 -10.18
C PRO A 694 1.96 15.58 -9.90
N ASP A 695 2.41 16.33 -10.92
CA ASP A 695 2.67 17.77 -10.82
C ASP A 695 1.37 18.59 -11.03
N ALA A 696 0.33 18.28 -10.25
CA ALA A 696 -1.00 18.83 -10.47
C ALA A 696 -1.21 20.24 -9.94
N PHE A 697 -0.45 20.66 -8.92
CA PHE A 697 -0.69 21.90 -8.20
C PHE A 697 0.33 22.99 -8.55
N GLY A 698 -0.14 24.24 -8.55
CA GLY A 698 0.72 25.41 -8.65
C GLY A 698 0.10 26.62 -7.97
N ALA A 699 0.88 27.68 -7.84
CA ALA A 699 0.43 28.94 -7.28
C ALA A 699 -0.12 29.85 -8.39
N SER A 700 -1.36 30.30 -8.25
CA SER A 700 -2.01 31.28 -9.14
C SER A 700 -1.32 32.66 -9.12
N ALA A 701 -0.64 32.99 -8.02
CA ALA A 701 0.21 34.16 -7.87
C ALA A 701 1.37 33.87 -6.90
N GLY A 702 2.43 34.68 -6.94
CA GLY A 702 3.55 34.62 -5.98
C GLY A 702 4.56 33.48 -6.17
N GLY A 703 4.20 32.43 -6.92
CA GLY A 703 5.06 31.25 -7.11
C GLY A 703 5.14 30.37 -5.86
N ASP A 704 6.02 29.37 -5.90
CA ASP A 704 6.24 28.48 -4.77
C ASP A 704 7.02 29.19 -3.66
N LEU A 705 6.75 28.81 -2.40
CA LEU A 705 7.50 29.29 -1.24
C LEU A 705 8.88 28.64 -1.15
N GLY A 706 9.04 27.45 -1.73
CA GLY A 706 10.25 26.65 -1.62
C GLY A 706 10.10 25.26 -2.24
N LEU A 707 11.09 24.42 -2.00
CA LEU A 707 11.14 23.03 -2.46
C LEU A 707 11.77 22.13 -1.41
N PHE A 708 11.70 20.81 -1.61
CA PHE A 708 12.37 19.84 -0.76
C PHE A 708 13.68 19.37 -1.41
N ILE A 709 14.79 19.42 -0.67
CA ILE A 709 16.08 18.83 -1.08
C ILE A 709 16.51 17.86 0.00
N ASN A 710 16.79 16.61 -0.38
CA ASN A 710 17.17 15.55 0.58
C ASN A 710 16.16 15.44 1.75
N GLY A 711 14.87 15.52 1.43
CA GLY A 711 13.78 15.48 2.41
C GLY A 711 13.66 16.70 3.33
N SER A 712 14.45 17.76 3.12
CA SER A 712 14.44 18.98 3.94
C SER A 712 13.81 20.17 3.20
N PRO A 713 12.94 20.97 3.85
CA PRO A 713 12.31 22.13 3.22
C PRO A 713 13.30 23.29 3.07
N ILE A 714 13.44 23.80 1.85
CA ILE A 714 14.27 24.96 1.50
C ILE A 714 13.36 26.07 0.99
N PHE A 715 13.25 27.16 1.76
CA PHE A 715 12.45 28.32 1.39
C PHE A 715 13.25 29.31 0.55
N PHE A 716 12.63 29.87 -0.48
CA PHE A 716 13.26 30.88 -1.34
C PHE A 716 13.28 32.28 -0.70
N ASN A 717 12.31 32.55 0.18
CA ASN A 717 12.09 33.85 0.78
C ASN A 717 11.93 33.75 2.30
N THR A 718 12.19 34.85 3.01
CA THR A 718 11.84 34.99 4.43
C THR A 718 10.33 34.81 4.64
N PRO A 719 9.87 34.42 5.84
CA PRO A 719 8.45 34.29 6.11
C PRO A 719 7.67 35.55 5.72
N SER A 720 6.65 35.38 4.89
CA SER A 720 5.80 36.47 4.38
C SER A 720 4.37 35.98 4.18
N GLN A 721 3.41 36.87 4.39
CA GLN A 721 2.01 36.61 4.10
C GLN A 721 1.65 37.05 2.67
N PRO A 722 0.64 36.43 2.03
CA PRO A 722 0.12 36.88 0.74
C PRO A 722 -0.28 38.36 0.75
N LEU A 723 0.02 39.04 -0.36
CA LEU A 723 -0.34 40.44 -0.54
C LEU A 723 -1.86 40.61 -0.47
N PHE A 724 -2.30 41.61 0.31
CA PHE A 724 -3.72 41.95 0.52
C PHE A 724 -4.58 40.86 1.19
N LYS A 725 -3.98 39.85 1.83
CA LYS A 725 -4.71 38.88 2.66
C LYS A 725 -5.47 39.57 3.78
N HIS A 726 -6.73 39.17 4.00
CA HIS A 726 -7.58 39.65 5.09
C HIS A 726 -7.85 38.50 6.08
N PRO A 727 -7.39 38.58 7.35
CA PRO A 727 -7.68 37.55 8.35
C PRO A 727 -9.12 37.67 8.85
N PHE A 728 -9.79 36.53 9.05
CA PHE A 728 -11.16 36.48 9.58
C PHE A 728 -11.19 35.97 11.02
N ASP A 729 -12.10 36.53 11.81
CA ASP A 729 -12.39 36.04 13.15
C ASP A 729 -13.26 34.79 13.07
N LEU A 730 -12.68 33.64 13.43
CA LEU A 730 -13.37 32.35 13.41
C LEU A 730 -14.60 32.31 14.32
N ALA A 731 -14.60 32.99 15.46
CA ALA A 731 -15.75 33.04 16.36
C ALA A 731 -16.89 33.85 15.74
N LYS A 732 -16.56 34.97 15.07
CA LYS A 732 -17.55 35.78 14.35
C LYS A 732 -18.18 35.01 13.19
N VAL A 733 -17.35 34.35 12.37
CA VAL A 733 -17.82 33.50 11.26
C VAL A 733 -18.72 32.37 11.78
N SER A 734 -18.29 31.68 12.84
CA SER A 734 -19.05 30.57 13.44
C SER A 734 -20.38 31.02 14.07
N ALA A 735 -20.48 32.27 14.54
CA ALA A 735 -21.70 32.80 15.11
C ALA A 735 -22.80 33.07 14.06
N TYR A 736 -22.42 33.28 12.79
CA TYR A 736 -23.38 33.51 11.71
C TYR A 736 -24.08 32.23 11.28
N SER A 737 -23.30 31.19 10.98
CA SER A 737 -23.78 29.87 10.60
C SER A 737 -22.68 28.86 10.94
N TYR A 738 -23.03 27.83 11.70
CA TYR A 738 -22.12 26.73 12.04
C TYR A 738 -22.91 25.42 12.08
N PRO A 739 -22.36 24.31 11.53
CA PRO A 739 -21.04 24.22 10.88
C PRO A 739 -21.03 24.70 9.42
N THR A 740 -22.15 25.14 8.86
CA THR A 740 -22.26 25.55 7.45
C THR A 740 -21.83 26.99 7.21
N LEU A 741 -21.36 27.30 6.00
CA LEU A 741 -21.15 28.68 5.55
C LEU A 741 -22.36 29.22 4.77
N PRO A 742 -22.49 30.56 4.62
CA PRO A 742 -23.51 31.14 3.75
C PRO A 742 -23.43 30.55 2.34
N LYS A 743 -24.57 30.28 1.71
CA LYS A 743 -24.59 29.77 0.33
C LYS A 743 -24.06 30.84 -0.62
N VAL A 744 -22.99 30.51 -1.33
CA VAL A 744 -22.43 31.31 -2.43
C VAL A 744 -22.21 30.39 -3.63
N ASP A 745 -22.80 30.75 -4.76
CA ASP A 745 -22.71 30.00 -6.01
C ASP A 745 -21.65 30.63 -6.94
N ILE A 746 -20.99 29.80 -7.75
CA ILE A 746 -20.10 30.26 -8.83
C ILE A 746 -20.85 30.13 -10.15
N LEU A 747 -20.89 31.22 -10.93
CA LEU A 747 -21.48 31.24 -12.26
C LEU A 747 -20.42 31.49 -13.32
N TYR A 748 -20.39 30.66 -14.35
CA TYR A 748 -19.36 30.74 -15.39
C TYR A 748 -19.79 31.64 -16.54
N ALA A 749 -19.05 32.73 -16.79
CA ALA A 749 -19.35 33.61 -17.90
C ALA A 749 -18.70 33.13 -19.20
N ALA A 750 -19.52 33.00 -20.24
CA ALA A 750 -19.11 32.71 -21.61
C ALA A 750 -19.86 33.62 -22.58
N ARG A 751 -19.67 33.41 -23.88
CA ARG A 751 -20.53 34.05 -24.88
C ARG A 751 -21.99 33.75 -24.54
N GLU A 752 -22.85 34.77 -24.64
CA GLU A 752 -24.28 34.66 -24.33
C GLU A 752 -24.57 34.31 -22.86
N PHE A 753 -23.78 34.86 -21.93
CA PHE A 753 -24.07 34.74 -20.50
C PHE A 753 -25.45 35.34 -20.16
N ASP A 754 -26.34 34.53 -19.57
CA ASP A 754 -27.67 34.93 -19.14
C ASP A 754 -27.63 35.45 -17.69
N GLY A 755 -27.88 36.75 -17.51
CA GLY A 755 -27.91 37.40 -16.20
C GLY A 755 -28.98 36.83 -15.27
N LYS A 756 -30.04 36.20 -15.80
CA LYS A 756 -31.07 35.53 -14.99
C LYS A 756 -30.53 34.39 -14.13
N LEU A 757 -29.38 33.82 -14.47
CA LEU A 757 -28.71 32.84 -13.61
C LEU A 757 -28.38 33.41 -12.22
N VAL A 758 -28.06 34.71 -12.13
CA VAL A 758 -27.80 35.40 -10.85
C VAL A 758 -29.09 35.53 -10.04
N LEU A 759 -30.20 35.90 -10.70
CA LEU A 759 -31.52 35.97 -10.06
C LEU A 759 -31.98 34.59 -9.58
N ASN A 760 -31.74 33.54 -10.38
CA ASN A 760 -32.06 32.16 -10.01
C ASN A 760 -31.25 31.69 -8.80
N ALA A 761 -29.96 32.02 -8.72
CA ALA A 761 -29.12 31.71 -7.56
C ALA A 761 -29.68 32.38 -6.28
N GLN A 762 -30.04 33.67 -6.37
CA GLN A 762 -30.67 34.41 -5.27
C GLN A 762 -32.02 33.78 -4.85
N ALA A 763 -32.88 33.44 -5.81
CA ALA A 763 -34.15 32.77 -5.56
C ALA A 763 -33.95 31.39 -4.89
N ASN A 764 -32.86 30.70 -5.20
CA ASN A 764 -32.44 29.44 -4.58
C ASN A 764 -31.66 29.64 -3.26
N GLY A 765 -31.76 30.82 -2.65
CA GLY A 765 -31.25 31.11 -1.31
C GLY A 765 -29.77 31.52 -1.22
N ALA A 766 -29.09 31.75 -2.36
CA ALA A 766 -27.72 32.27 -2.33
C ALA A 766 -27.68 33.67 -1.69
N LYS A 767 -26.69 33.89 -0.83
CA LYS A 767 -26.40 35.19 -0.21
C LYS A 767 -25.35 35.98 -0.97
N GLY A 768 -24.57 35.30 -1.80
CA GLY A 768 -23.70 35.93 -2.77
C GLY A 768 -23.48 35.06 -4.00
N VAL A 769 -22.91 35.65 -5.04
CA VAL A 769 -22.51 34.96 -6.26
C VAL A 769 -21.11 35.42 -6.66
N VAL A 770 -20.28 34.47 -7.08
CA VAL A 770 -19.04 34.74 -7.80
C VAL A 770 -19.23 34.49 -9.27
N ILE A 771 -18.98 35.48 -10.11
CA ILE A 771 -19.03 35.33 -11.56
C ILE A 771 -17.61 35.12 -12.09
N ALA A 772 -17.35 33.97 -12.70
CA ALA A 772 -16.11 33.69 -13.41
C ALA A 772 -16.13 34.38 -14.77
N GLY A 773 -15.75 35.65 -14.78
CA GLY A 773 -15.79 36.56 -15.91
C GLY A 773 -14.77 36.24 -17.01
N THR A 774 -14.98 36.81 -18.19
CA THR A 774 -14.08 36.68 -19.34
C THR A 774 -12.90 37.67 -19.25
N GLY A 775 -11.72 37.30 -19.76
CA GLY A 775 -10.55 38.19 -19.78
C GLY A 775 -10.18 38.72 -18.38
N ASN A 776 -10.16 40.04 -18.21
CA ASN A 776 -9.91 40.74 -16.94
C ASN A 776 -11.16 40.74 -16.01
N GLY A 777 -11.93 39.66 -16.02
CA GLY A 777 -13.18 39.47 -15.28
C GLY A 777 -14.35 40.35 -15.75
N ALA A 778 -14.60 40.40 -17.05
CA ALA A 778 -15.74 41.09 -17.64
C ALA A 778 -17.00 40.18 -17.67
N ILE A 779 -18.17 40.80 -17.48
CA ILE A 779 -19.48 40.17 -17.70
C ILE A 779 -19.90 40.48 -19.15
N PRO A 780 -20.09 39.47 -20.02
CA PRO A 780 -20.35 39.72 -21.45
C PRO A 780 -21.74 40.30 -21.75
N SER A 781 -22.73 39.96 -20.94
CA SER A 781 -24.15 40.33 -21.10
C SER A 781 -24.90 40.13 -19.78
N GLY A 782 -26.10 40.70 -19.63
CA GLY A 782 -26.97 40.44 -18.47
C GLY A 782 -26.68 41.27 -17.20
N GLU A 783 -25.92 42.37 -17.29
CA GLU A 783 -25.58 43.21 -16.14
C GLU A 783 -26.80 43.79 -15.40
N ASP A 784 -27.90 44.06 -16.10
CA ASP A 784 -29.09 44.64 -15.46
C ASP A 784 -29.79 43.64 -14.54
N ASP A 785 -29.78 42.35 -14.87
CA ASP A 785 -30.27 41.29 -13.98
C ASP A 785 -29.34 41.13 -12.75
N VAL A 786 -28.03 41.30 -12.93
CA VAL A 786 -27.07 41.33 -11.81
C VAL A 786 -27.38 42.49 -10.86
N LYS A 787 -27.55 43.70 -11.40
CA LYS A 787 -27.92 44.88 -10.59
C LYS A 787 -29.24 44.67 -9.86
N LYS A 788 -30.23 44.07 -10.52
CA LYS A 788 -31.51 43.72 -9.92
C LYS A 788 -31.36 42.74 -8.75
N ALA A 789 -30.49 41.72 -8.90
CA ALA A 789 -30.22 40.79 -7.81
C ALA A 789 -29.55 41.48 -6.60
N MET A 790 -28.61 42.39 -6.87
CA MET A 790 -27.93 43.18 -5.84
C MET A 790 -28.87 44.12 -5.07
N GLN A 791 -29.84 44.72 -5.76
CA GLN A 791 -30.91 45.50 -5.09
C GLN A 791 -31.73 44.63 -4.12
N GLY A 792 -31.84 43.33 -4.37
CA GLY A 792 -32.42 42.36 -3.45
C GLY A 792 -31.46 41.86 -2.35
N GLY A 793 -30.29 42.50 -2.18
CA GLY A 793 -29.33 42.20 -1.11
C GLY A 793 -28.31 41.10 -1.44
N LEU A 794 -28.23 40.62 -2.69
CA LEU A 794 -27.22 39.66 -3.12
C LEU A 794 -25.84 40.35 -3.22
N GLN A 795 -24.82 39.79 -2.59
CA GLN A 795 -23.44 40.26 -2.80
C GLN A 795 -22.82 39.63 -4.04
N VAL A 796 -22.08 40.41 -4.82
CA VAL A 796 -21.50 39.93 -6.09
C VAL A 796 -20.01 40.20 -6.12
N VAL A 797 -19.24 39.17 -6.48
CA VAL A 797 -17.81 39.25 -6.80
C VAL A 797 -17.63 38.78 -8.25
N VAL A 798 -16.82 39.47 -9.03
CA VAL A 798 -16.48 39.08 -10.39
C VAL A 798 -14.98 38.82 -10.47
N GLY A 799 -14.62 37.58 -10.78
CA GLY A 799 -13.23 37.19 -11.02
C GLY A 799 -12.97 36.90 -12.49
N THR A 800 -11.76 36.43 -12.80
CA THR A 800 -11.45 35.86 -14.13
C THR A 800 -11.63 34.34 -14.10
N ARG A 801 -12.19 33.79 -15.17
CA ARG A 801 -12.24 32.33 -15.38
C ARG A 801 -10.90 31.74 -15.80
N SER A 802 -9.91 32.58 -16.09
CA SER A 802 -8.56 32.13 -16.42
C SER A 802 -7.87 31.68 -15.13
N PRO A 803 -7.05 30.61 -15.17
CA PRO A 803 -6.33 30.16 -13.99
C PRO A 803 -5.28 31.17 -13.50
N PHE A 804 -4.84 32.07 -14.38
CA PHE A 804 -3.87 33.12 -14.08
C PHE A 804 -4.38 34.49 -14.52
N GLY A 805 -3.84 35.51 -13.85
CA GLY A 805 -4.11 36.91 -14.17
C GLY A 805 -5.08 37.56 -13.19
N VAL A 806 -5.26 38.87 -13.36
CA VAL A 806 -6.04 39.69 -12.43
C VAL A 806 -7.45 39.94 -12.94
N SER A 807 -8.38 40.14 -12.00
CA SER A 807 -9.61 40.91 -12.24
C SER A 807 -9.47 42.29 -11.60
N SER A 808 -9.34 43.31 -12.45
CA SER A 808 -8.97 44.67 -12.03
C SER A 808 -10.19 45.48 -11.56
N PRO A 809 -10.05 46.28 -10.49
CA PRO A 809 -11.07 47.21 -10.01
C PRO A 809 -11.59 48.18 -11.07
N ASN A 810 -12.89 48.45 -11.03
CA ASN A 810 -13.49 49.55 -11.78
C ASN A 810 -13.38 50.86 -10.99
N VAL A 811 -13.27 52.00 -11.68
CA VAL A 811 -13.21 53.34 -11.05
C VAL A 811 -14.38 53.57 -10.10
N ARG A 812 -15.59 53.17 -10.52
CA ARG A 812 -16.82 53.20 -9.70
C ARG A 812 -17.38 51.79 -9.61
N PRO A 813 -17.08 51.03 -8.55
CA PRO A 813 -17.51 49.64 -8.43
C PRO A 813 -18.99 49.58 -8.03
N LEU A 814 -19.74 48.69 -8.67
CA LEU A 814 -21.05 48.25 -8.19
C LEU A 814 -20.93 46.93 -7.41
N TRP A 815 -19.99 46.09 -7.81
CA TRP A 815 -19.65 44.80 -7.23
C TRP A 815 -18.14 44.71 -7.06
N ALA A 816 -17.69 43.72 -6.29
CA ALA A 816 -16.28 43.50 -6.05
C ALA A 816 -15.61 42.76 -7.22
N LYS A 817 -14.32 43.00 -7.41
CA LYS A 817 -13.42 42.32 -8.33
C LYS A 817 -12.47 41.45 -7.53
N SER A 818 -12.28 40.21 -7.96
CA SER A 818 -11.52 39.24 -7.16
C SER A 818 -10.00 39.51 -7.10
N GLY A 819 -9.49 40.46 -7.87
CA GLY A 819 -8.07 40.78 -7.88
C GLY A 819 -7.24 39.60 -8.39
N PHE A 820 -6.24 39.19 -7.61
CA PHE A 820 -5.43 37.99 -7.86
C PHE A 820 -6.08 36.70 -7.39
N VAL A 821 -7.14 36.77 -6.59
CA VAL A 821 -7.80 35.58 -6.04
C VAL A 821 -8.60 34.92 -7.15
N HIS A 822 -8.29 33.65 -7.42
CA HIS A 822 -9.00 32.84 -8.40
C HIS A 822 -10.45 32.57 -7.93
N VAL A 823 -11.36 32.33 -8.87
CA VAL A 823 -12.82 32.36 -8.63
C VAL A 823 -13.32 31.33 -7.62
N ILE A 824 -12.62 30.19 -7.52
CA ILE A 824 -12.91 29.13 -6.55
C ILE A 824 -12.62 29.64 -5.12
N GLN A 825 -11.46 30.24 -4.90
CA GLN A 825 -11.09 30.85 -3.61
C GLN A 825 -11.92 32.11 -3.31
N ALA A 826 -12.28 32.89 -4.33
CA ALA A 826 -13.12 34.07 -4.18
C ALA A 826 -14.53 33.72 -3.65
N ARG A 827 -15.04 32.52 -3.97
CA ARG A 827 -16.29 32.00 -3.38
C ARG A 827 -16.15 31.90 -1.86
N ILE A 828 -15.10 31.26 -1.38
CA ILE A 828 -14.82 31.08 0.04
C ILE A 828 -14.62 32.44 0.71
N LEU A 829 -13.83 33.32 0.10
CA LEU A 829 -13.58 34.65 0.63
C LEU A 829 -14.88 35.47 0.77
N LEU A 830 -15.79 35.36 -0.19
CA LEU A 830 -17.12 35.97 -0.12
C LEU A 830 -18.00 35.32 0.96
N GLN A 831 -17.94 33.99 1.12
CA GLN A 831 -18.64 33.31 2.23
C GLN A 831 -18.18 33.84 3.59
N LEU A 832 -16.86 34.01 3.78
CA LEU A 832 -16.28 34.54 5.02
C LEU A 832 -16.64 36.01 5.27
N ALA A 833 -16.66 36.84 4.22
CA ALA A 833 -17.10 38.24 4.29
C ALA A 833 -18.56 38.36 4.73
N ILE A 834 -19.46 37.60 4.08
CA ILE A 834 -20.89 37.57 4.43
C ILE A 834 -21.08 37.04 5.86
N ALA A 835 -20.42 35.95 6.23
CA ALA A 835 -20.49 35.39 7.58
C ALA A 835 -19.95 36.36 8.65
N SER A 836 -19.05 37.26 8.25
CA SER A 836 -18.53 38.32 9.12
C SER A 836 -19.43 39.56 9.17
N GLY A 837 -20.58 39.54 8.51
CA GLY A 837 -21.54 40.64 8.48
C GLY A 837 -21.10 41.83 7.64
N MET A 838 -20.20 41.64 6.67
CA MET A 838 -19.74 42.73 5.80
C MET A 838 -20.84 43.17 4.83
N SER A 839 -21.00 44.49 4.66
CA SER A 839 -21.81 45.08 3.58
C SER A 839 -21.12 44.91 2.21
N MET A 840 -21.85 45.16 1.11
CA MET A 840 -21.23 45.10 -0.22
C MET A 840 -20.05 46.07 -0.36
N ASP A 841 -20.14 47.29 0.20
CA ASP A 841 -19.03 48.26 0.16
C ASP A 841 -17.80 47.77 0.95
N GLN A 842 -18.02 47.16 2.12
CA GLN A 842 -16.95 46.53 2.91
C GLN A 842 -16.33 45.34 2.18
N THR A 843 -17.16 44.52 1.50
CA THR A 843 -16.68 43.42 0.66
C THR A 843 -15.86 43.94 -0.52
N ILE A 844 -16.27 45.02 -1.18
CA ILE A 844 -15.47 45.65 -2.25
C ILE A 844 -14.14 46.13 -1.69
N ASP A 845 -14.12 46.82 -0.56
CA ASP A 845 -12.86 47.31 0.04
C ASP A 845 -11.94 46.16 0.47
N MET A 846 -12.49 45.08 1.01
CA MET A 846 -11.74 43.87 1.38
C MET A 846 -11.07 43.22 0.16
N PHE A 847 -11.79 43.05 -0.95
CA PHE A 847 -11.24 42.44 -2.17
C PHE A 847 -10.31 43.38 -2.94
N GLU A 848 -10.63 44.67 -2.99
CA GLU A 848 -10.01 45.61 -3.94
C GLU A 848 -9.18 46.71 -3.29
N GLY A 849 -9.37 47.05 -2.01
CA GLY A 849 -8.87 48.29 -1.40
C GLY A 849 -7.37 48.50 -1.57
N GLY A 850 -6.57 47.46 -1.32
CA GLY A 850 -5.12 47.48 -1.55
C GLY A 850 -4.75 47.68 -3.03
N PHE A 851 -5.48 47.01 -3.93
CA PHE A 851 -5.28 47.09 -5.37
C PHE A 851 -5.67 48.46 -5.93
N ARG A 852 -6.79 49.04 -5.45
CA ARG A 852 -7.26 50.39 -5.78
C ARG A 852 -6.23 51.42 -5.36
N LYS A 853 -5.68 51.30 -4.16
CA LYS A 853 -4.60 52.17 -3.68
C LYS A 853 -3.36 52.07 -4.57
N ALA A 854 -2.94 50.85 -4.93
CA ALA A 854 -1.77 50.63 -5.79
C ALA A 854 -1.95 51.21 -7.21
N MET A 855 -3.19 51.21 -7.74
CA MET A 855 -3.54 51.79 -9.03
C MET A 855 -3.85 53.28 -9.01
N GLY A 856 -3.86 53.93 -7.84
CA GLY A 856 -4.30 55.33 -7.70
C GLY A 856 -5.79 55.55 -7.94
N LEU A 857 -6.62 54.54 -7.70
CA LEU A 857 -8.08 54.62 -7.81
C LEU A 857 -8.72 55.13 -6.50
N PRO A 858 -9.91 55.76 -6.56
CA PRO A 858 -10.63 56.21 -5.36
C PRO A 858 -10.97 55.04 -4.43
N THR A 859 -10.82 55.25 -3.12
CA THR A 859 -11.31 54.32 -2.09
C THR A 859 -12.85 54.25 -2.13
N VAL A 860 -13.39 53.10 -1.78
CA VAL A 860 -14.85 52.95 -1.61
C VAL A 860 -15.23 53.74 -0.36
N LYS A 861 -16.28 54.57 -0.45
CA LYS A 861 -16.82 55.22 0.75
C LYS A 861 -17.50 54.15 1.58
N LEU A 862 -16.82 53.65 2.61
CA LEU A 862 -17.44 52.81 3.63
C LEU A 862 -18.53 53.66 4.30
N GLY A 863 -19.81 53.33 4.08
CA GLY A 863 -20.92 53.98 4.76
C GLY A 863 -20.73 53.90 6.28
N ALA A 864 -20.92 55.04 6.96
CA ALA A 864 -20.79 55.18 8.41
C ALA A 864 -21.79 54.31 9.19
#